data_AF-A0A068NV42-F1
#
_entry.id   AF-A0A068NV42-F1
#
_cell.length_a   1.000
_cell.length_b   1.000
_cell.length_c   1.000
_cell.angle_alpha   90.00
_cell.angle_beta   90.00
_cell.angle_gamma   90.00
#
_symmetry.space_group_name_H-M   'P 1'
#
loop_
_entity.id
_entity.type
_entity.pdbx_description
1 polymer ?
#
loop_
_entity_poly.entity_id
_entity_poly.type
_entity_poly.pdbx_seq_one_letter_code
_entity_poly.pdbx_strand_id
1 'polypeptide(L)'
;MTPIFALLLVQTSPKISVSFPPTPIRKALKILSDASGRRLEVGGAFADEVVLARVKDAPVDATLDHLAQSLYARWQREPNGVFMLVKDQEALRRRERQDATDNRKTLLNSLSYLRGRLAEQPAELDRKSIQRYVDRLASEDRRRKAAEAAKDYEHMFVASTAAEESPAWRALASLIPLLDQSYLLGMPNDAREVWAERPTPMQHPLPVDAVSVLNRYRRELALLDPTKQVARVRLIAKKWEHGAAFNMSLEAVDVDGKTIDKGFARMNDDSKALKIPFTERNRFDPKPGEVPFEVSKDAKEARIVMANEGEEQARRELLLKWRPRIMDPVQFEPTQWHFGADLVAAAQAADRNLIGATHDIVGARYWKERKSTPSQLFARSQGSLVVGDDGWLVVRMQERFSRASRSRAATLLRNSRLAGGITVDAAADWAGACEDRWPFVNWLGDYLSILFPGSGPYSALATVSDDLGLRLWDSLGAGVRSQLRAGGSVRLSDLPSKAKERIFDDVYWFEGLDEPGIEPTERLPNGIADGSLTMTTSEMPVFVGWSSKAGPPASQRPIDAKSFGTFLANGNSYWEVPAEIYRAYDRFLLGVHRSYELHFQIQPGAVPMTVTLTETLFNPSAKATDQLPANLLAEAESSRKAAVAAKPEKGEVIPPTS
;
A
#
# COMPACT_ATOMS: atom_id res chain seq x y z
N MET A 1 58.07 29.42 29.12
CA MET A 1 57.10 28.35 28.77
C MET A 1 56.63 28.61 27.36
N THR A 2 57.12 27.83 26.40
CA THR A 2 56.83 28.01 24.96
C THR A 2 55.70 27.05 24.58
N PRO A 3 54.57 27.53 24.03
CA PRO A 3 53.53 26.63 23.56
C PRO A 3 54.04 25.93 22.30
N ILE A 4 54.29 24.63 22.40
CA ILE A 4 54.51 23.75 21.25
C ILE A 4 53.16 23.65 20.54
N PHE A 5 52.97 24.48 19.52
CA PHE A 5 51.92 24.29 18.51
C PHE A 5 52.28 23.05 17.70
N ALA A 6 51.77 21.89 18.11
CA ALA A 6 51.77 20.71 17.25
C ALA A 6 50.87 21.01 16.05
N LEU A 7 51.48 21.31 14.90
CA LEU A 7 50.81 21.35 13.61
C LEU A 7 50.28 19.95 13.32
N LEU A 8 49.05 19.67 13.71
CA LEU A 8 48.32 18.49 13.25
C LEU A 8 48.07 18.69 11.75
N LEU A 9 48.95 18.14 10.93
CA LEU A 9 48.72 17.97 9.50
C LEU A 9 47.48 17.08 9.36
N VAL A 10 46.32 17.71 9.15
CA VAL A 10 45.09 17.02 8.80
C VAL A 10 45.34 16.37 7.44
N GLN A 11 45.67 15.08 7.45
CA GLN A 11 45.74 14.29 6.22
C GLN A 11 44.33 14.25 5.65
N THR A 12 44.11 15.01 4.58
CA THR A 12 42.84 14.99 3.86
C THR A 12 42.72 13.66 3.14
N SER A 13 41.65 12.92 3.42
CA SER A 13 41.36 11.64 2.77
C SER A 13 41.30 11.81 1.25
N PRO A 14 41.72 10.79 0.47
CA PRO A 14 41.66 10.86 -0.98
C PRO A 14 40.23 11.15 -1.45
N LYS A 15 40.11 11.88 -2.56
CA LYS A 15 38.82 12.18 -3.19
C LYS A 15 38.48 11.12 -4.23
N ILE A 16 37.20 10.79 -4.35
CA ILE A 16 36.68 9.86 -5.35
C ILE A 16 35.52 10.47 -6.13
N SER A 17 35.35 9.96 -7.36
CA SER A 17 34.22 10.26 -8.23
C SER A 17 33.64 8.94 -8.73
N VAL A 18 32.43 8.61 -8.30
CA VAL A 18 31.72 7.38 -8.67
C VAL A 18 30.25 7.68 -8.93
N SER A 19 29.64 6.98 -9.87
CA SER A 19 28.21 7.08 -10.10
C SER A 19 27.67 5.70 -10.47
N PHE A 20 26.63 5.27 -9.78
CA PHE A 20 25.91 4.04 -10.10
C PHE A 20 24.42 4.18 -9.75
N PRO A 21 23.53 3.62 -10.59
CA PRO A 21 22.10 3.52 -10.28
C PRO A 21 21.89 2.58 -9.08
N PRO A 22 20.65 2.38 -8.61
CA PRO A 22 20.35 1.37 -7.59
C PRO A 22 21.00 0.02 -7.92
N THR A 23 21.90 -0.41 -7.05
CA THR A 23 22.81 -1.53 -7.25
C THR A 23 22.89 -2.36 -5.97
N PRO A 24 22.86 -3.71 -6.05
CA PRO A 24 23.04 -4.57 -4.88
C PRO A 24 24.34 -4.22 -4.15
N ILE A 25 24.28 -4.09 -2.82
CA ILE A 25 25.33 -3.47 -2.02
C ILE A 25 26.69 -4.16 -2.20
N ARG A 26 26.73 -5.48 -2.41
CA ARG A 26 27.98 -6.22 -2.70
C ARG A 26 28.67 -5.70 -3.96
N LYS A 27 27.91 -5.44 -5.03
CA LYS A 27 28.43 -4.88 -6.28
C LYS A 27 28.81 -3.41 -6.08
N ALA A 28 28.01 -2.63 -5.35
CA ALA A 28 28.31 -1.24 -5.05
C ALA A 28 29.60 -1.06 -4.22
N LEU A 29 29.80 -1.88 -3.17
CA LEU A 29 31.02 -1.86 -2.36
C LEU A 29 32.26 -2.26 -3.15
N LYS A 30 32.13 -3.14 -4.16
CA LYS A 30 33.22 -3.42 -5.08
C LYS A 30 33.61 -2.17 -5.88
N ILE A 31 32.63 -1.45 -6.45
CA ILE A 31 32.88 -0.19 -7.18
C ILE A 31 33.57 0.84 -6.28
N LEU A 32 33.09 0.98 -5.04
CA LEU A 32 33.69 1.90 -4.06
C LEU A 32 35.08 1.45 -3.61
N SER A 33 35.34 0.14 -3.50
CA SER A 33 36.67 -0.40 -3.16
C SER A 33 37.68 -0.06 -4.26
N ASP A 34 37.30 -0.31 -5.51
CA ASP A 34 38.13 -0.04 -6.69
C ASP A 34 38.47 1.47 -6.78
N ALA A 35 37.51 2.34 -6.49
CA ALA A 35 37.70 3.79 -6.52
C ALA A 35 38.51 4.34 -5.33
N SER A 36 38.33 3.79 -4.13
CA SER A 36 38.94 4.29 -2.89
C SER A 36 40.29 3.67 -2.54
N GLY A 37 40.64 2.53 -3.15
CA GLY A 37 41.80 1.72 -2.78
C GLY A 37 41.64 0.99 -1.43
N ARG A 38 40.44 0.97 -0.84
CA ARG A 38 40.13 0.27 0.41
C ARG A 38 39.40 -1.02 0.13
N ARG A 39 39.66 -2.07 0.90
CA ARG A 39 38.87 -3.32 0.81
C ARG A 39 37.60 -3.17 1.64
N LEU A 40 36.46 -3.02 0.97
CA LEU A 40 35.14 -2.86 1.60
C LEU A 40 34.34 -4.16 1.47
N GLU A 41 33.75 -4.61 2.57
CA GLU A 41 32.88 -5.79 2.61
C GLU A 41 31.58 -5.47 3.37
N VAL A 42 30.55 -6.29 3.17
CA VAL A 42 29.23 -6.11 3.79
C VAL A 42 28.94 -7.25 4.78
N GLY A 43 28.53 -6.90 5.99
CA GLY A 43 28.04 -7.86 6.98
C GLY A 43 26.70 -8.48 6.58
N GLY A 44 26.39 -9.66 7.10
CA GLY A 44 25.22 -10.44 6.69
C GLY A 44 23.88 -9.69 6.78
N ALA A 45 23.73 -8.78 7.74
CA ALA A 45 22.49 -8.02 7.96
C ALA A 45 22.10 -7.09 6.79
N PHE A 46 23.04 -6.76 5.89
CA PHE A 46 22.79 -5.88 4.75
C PHE A 46 22.99 -6.59 3.41
N ALA A 47 23.12 -7.93 3.39
CA ALA A 47 23.51 -8.66 2.18
C ALA A 47 22.61 -8.40 0.95
N ASP A 48 21.33 -8.13 1.21
CA ASP A 48 20.28 -7.92 0.19
C ASP A 48 19.94 -6.43 -0.01
N GLU A 49 20.69 -5.52 0.60
CA GLU A 49 20.46 -4.08 0.43
C GLU A 49 20.79 -3.59 -0.98
N VAL A 50 20.05 -2.59 -1.44
CA VAL A 50 20.26 -1.92 -2.71
C VAL A 50 20.53 -0.45 -2.46
N VAL A 51 21.66 0.01 -2.98
CA VAL A 51 22.17 1.37 -2.75
C VAL A 51 22.44 2.06 -4.07
N LEU A 52 22.38 3.38 -4.06
CA LEU A 52 22.70 4.24 -5.20
C LEU A 52 23.76 5.26 -4.79
N ALA A 53 24.50 5.79 -5.76
CA ALA A 53 25.40 6.90 -5.52
C ALA A 53 25.61 7.75 -6.77
N ARG A 54 25.77 9.05 -6.56
CA ARG A 54 26.42 9.98 -7.47
C ARG A 54 27.36 10.83 -6.63
N VAL A 55 28.65 10.55 -6.70
CA VAL A 55 29.70 11.22 -5.94
C VAL A 55 30.68 11.82 -6.92
N LYS A 56 30.99 13.11 -6.73
CA LYS A 56 31.94 13.87 -7.54
C LYS A 56 32.90 14.59 -6.60
N ASP A 57 34.18 14.25 -6.74
CA ASP A 57 35.33 14.86 -6.06
C ASP A 57 35.18 14.98 -4.54
N ALA A 58 34.56 13.97 -3.91
CA ALA A 58 34.29 13.97 -2.49
C ALA A 58 35.27 13.08 -1.70
N PRO A 59 35.63 13.43 -0.45
CA PRO A 59 36.47 12.59 0.38
C PRO A 59 35.90 11.17 0.54
N VAL A 60 36.77 10.16 0.48
CA VAL A 60 36.38 8.76 0.69
C VAL A 60 35.67 8.58 2.04
N ASP A 61 36.22 9.15 3.11
CA ASP A 61 35.64 8.98 4.45
C ASP A 61 34.21 9.55 4.54
N ALA A 62 33.98 10.77 4.03
CA ALA A 62 32.63 11.33 3.97
C ALA A 62 31.66 10.47 3.15
N THR A 63 32.12 9.94 2.02
CA THR A 63 31.30 9.04 1.19
C THR A 63 30.90 7.77 1.94
N LEU A 64 31.85 7.15 2.63
CA LEU A 64 31.62 5.95 3.43
C LEU A 64 30.73 6.25 4.64
N ASP A 65 30.88 7.40 5.28
CA ASP A 65 30.07 7.83 6.43
C ASP A 65 28.62 8.07 6.03
N HIS A 66 28.35 8.75 4.90
CA HIS A 66 26.98 8.94 4.42
C HIS A 66 26.34 7.62 3.94
N LEU A 67 27.10 6.70 3.36
CA LEU A 67 26.60 5.36 3.06
C LEU A 67 26.18 4.64 4.34
N ALA A 68 27.05 4.64 5.36
CA ALA A 68 26.76 4.02 6.64
C ALA A 68 25.53 4.67 7.32
N GLN A 69 25.45 6.01 7.29
CA GLN A 69 24.32 6.78 7.80
C GLN A 69 23.00 6.41 7.11
N SER A 70 23.02 6.19 5.79
CA SER A 70 21.82 5.84 5.02
C SER A 70 21.22 4.49 5.39
N LEU A 71 22.06 3.59 5.93
CA LEU A 71 21.71 2.21 6.29
C LEU A 71 21.63 1.97 7.82
N TYR A 72 21.80 3.01 8.65
CA TYR A 72 22.00 2.88 10.10
C TYR A 72 23.09 1.85 10.44
N ALA A 73 24.20 1.96 9.73
CA ALA A 73 25.35 1.08 9.80
C ALA A 73 26.57 1.82 10.36
N ARG A 74 27.63 1.06 10.61
CA ARG A 74 28.96 1.57 10.94
C ARG A 74 30.03 0.72 10.26
N TRP A 75 31.19 1.33 10.01
CA TRP A 75 32.35 0.61 9.50
C TRP A 75 33.14 -0.01 10.65
N GLN A 76 33.40 -1.31 10.57
CA GLN A 76 34.26 -2.05 11.47
C GLN A 76 35.54 -2.44 10.72
N ARG A 77 36.70 -2.08 11.27
CA ARG A 77 37.99 -2.49 10.70
C ARG A 77 38.38 -3.85 11.25
N GLU A 78 38.50 -4.82 10.36
CA GLU A 78 38.98 -6.16 10.67
C GLU A 78 40.53 -6.19 10.76
N PRO A 79 41.13 -7.17 11.47
CA PRO A 79 42.59 -7.28 11.63
C PRO A 79 43.37 -7.36 10.31
N ASN A 80 42.74 -7.89 9.25
CA ASN A 80 43.31 -8.00 7.91
C ASN A 80 43.21 -6.69 7.08
N GLY A 81 42.73 -5.60 7.69
CA GLY A 81 42.56 -4.30 7.03
C GLY A 81 41.28 -4.14 6.21
N VAL A 82 40.37 -5.12 6.23
CA VAL A 82 39.04 -5.01 5.61
C VAL A 82 38.16 -4.06 6.42
N PHE A 83 37.43 -3.19 5.73
CA PHE A 83 36.36 -2.39 6.32
C PHE A 83 35.02 -3.08 6.07
N MET A 84 34.46 -3.68 7.13
CA MET A 84 33.20 -4.39 7.09
C MET A 84 32.05 -3.44 7.49
N LEU A 85 31.04 -3.31 6.64
CA LEU A 85 29.82 -2.56 6.96
C LEU A 85 28.91 -3.42 7.85
N VAL A 86 28.71 -3.02 9.09
CA VAL A 86 27.92 -3.77 10.09
C VAL A 86 26.81 -2.93 10.68
N LYS A 87 25.75 -3.59 11.18
CA LYS A 87 24.59 -2.91 11.78
C LYS A 87 25.03 -2.08 12.99
N ASP A 88 24.67 -0.80 13.03
CA ASP A 88 24.91 0.06 14.17
C ASP A 88 23.70 0.01 15.11
N GLN A 89 23.76 -0.91 16.08
CA GLN A 89 22.73 -1.08 17.11
C GLN A 89 22.52 0.18 17.93
N GLU A 90 23.55 1.03 18.10
CA GLU A 90 23.41 2.27 18.85
C GLU A 90 22.68 3.33 18.01
N ALA A 91 23.03 3.48 16.73
CA ALA A 91 22.31 4.37 15.82
C ALA A 91 20.82 3.98 15.70
N LEU A 92 20.52 2.69 15.64
CA LEU A 92 19.14 2.20 15.63
C LEU A 92 18.40 2.50 16.93
N ARG A 93 19.02 2.24 18.10
CA ARG A 93 18.41 2.62 19.39
C ARG A 93 18.22 4.12 19.52
N ARG A 94 19.16 4.93 19.03
CA ARG A 94 19.03 6.40 19.00
C ARG A 94 17.86 6.80 18.10
N ARG A 95 17.71 6.17 16.94
CA ARG A 95 16.58 6.38 16.03
C ARG A 95 15.25 5.98 16.68
N GLU A 96 15.16 4.80 17.28
CA GLU A 96 13.95 4.34 17.99
C GLU A 96 13.57 5.28 19.15
N ARG A 97 14.54 5.79 19.90
CA ARG A 97 14.30 6.81 20.94
C ARG A 97 13.83 8.14 20.36
N GLN A 98 14.41 8.56 19.24
CA GLN A 98 14.00 9.77 18.54
C GLN A 98 12.57 9.62 18.01
N ASP A 99 12.26 8.50 17.36
CA ASP A 99 10.92 8.16 16.87
C ASP A 99 9.93 8.11 18.02
N ALA A 100 10.28 7.51 19.17
CA ALA A 100 9.43 7.53 20.36
C ALA A 100 9.21 8.95 20.91
N THR A 101 10.23 9.81 20.86
CA THR A 101 10.14 11.21 21.30
C THR A 101 9.28 12.04 20.36
N ASP A 102 9.48 11.91 19.05
CA ASP A 102 8.69 12.56 18.02
C ASP A 102 7.24 12.07 18.09
N ASN A 103 7.05 10.77 18.31
CA ASN A 103 5.73 10.19 18.47
C ASN A 103 4.98 10.75 19.68
N ARG A 104 5.68 10.85 20.82
CA ARG A 104 5.15 11.47 22.02
C ARG A 104 4.78 12.94 21.77
N LYS A 105 5.65 13.69 21.07
CA LYS A 105 5.39 15.09 20.73
C LYS A 105 4.13 15.24 19.85
N THR A 106 4.03 14.44 18.80
CA THR A 106 2.86 14.39 17.91
C THR A 106 1.57 14.12 18.70
N LEU A 107 1.58 13.10 19.57
CA LEU A 107 0.44 12.78 20.42
C LEU A 107 0.06 13.97 21.33
N LEU A 108 1.04 14.58 22.00
CA LEU A 108 0.81 15.73 22.89
C LEU A 108 0.26 16.94 22.14
N ASN A 109 0.75 17.22 20.93
CA ASN A 109 0.24 18.30 20.09
C ASN A 109 -1.22 18.04 19.67
N SER A 110 -1.53 16.82 19.24
CA SER A 110 -2.91 16.41 18.92
C SER A 110 -3.82 16.52 20.14
N LEU A 111 -3.37 16.11 21.33
CA LEU A 111 -4.14 16.30 22.58
C LEU A 111 -4.36 17.79 22.89
N SER A 112 -3.34 18.63 22.69
CA SER A 112 -3.47 20.07 22.86
C SER A 112 -4.47 20.67 21.87
N TYR A 113 -4.48 20.20 20.63
CA TYR A 113 -5.46 20.62 19.64
C TYR A 113 -6.88 20.28 20.07
N LEU A 114 -7.14 19.01 20.41
CA LEU A 114 -8.46 18.55 20.82
C LEU A 114 -8.99 19.37 22.00
N ARG A 115 -8.13 19.66 23.00
CA ARG A 115 -8.47 20.53 24.13
C ARG A 115 -8.80 21.96 23.70
N GLY A 116 -7.99 22.54 22.82
CA GLY A 116 -8.23 23.89 22.30
C GLY A 116 -9.56 24.00 21.57
N ARG A 117 -9.87 23.03 20.70
CA ARG A 117 -11.14 22.97 19.97
C ARG A 117 -12.33 22.73 20.88
N LEU A 118 -12.22 21.87 21.88
CA LEU A 118 -13.28 21.68 22.88
C LEU A 118 -13.55 22.96 23.68
N ALA A 119 -12.51 23.75 24.00
CA ALA A 119 -12.64 25.01 24.73
C ALA A 119 -13.34 26.12 23.93
N GLU A 120 -13.27 26.07 22.59
CA GLU A 120 -13.99 26.99 21.69
C GLU A 120 -15.48 26.66 21.56
N GLN A 121 -15.92 25.51 22.07
CA GLN A 121 -17.28 25.03 21.97
C GLN A 121 -18.03 25.17 23.31
N PRO A 122 -19.37 25.25 23.32
CA PRO A 122 -20.11 25.26 24.58
C PRO A 122 -19.88 23.96 25.36
N ALA A 123 -19.93 24.02 26.69
CA ALA A 123 -19.67 22.87 27.56
C ALA A 123 -20.68 21.72 27.35
N GLU A 124 -21.93 22.08 27.02
CA GLU A 124 -22.99 21.18 26.58
C GLU A 124 -23.68 21.77 25.36
N LEU A 125 -24.08 20.92 24.41
CA LEU A 125 -24.89 21.35 23.26
C LEU A 125 -26.36 21.46 23.67
N ASP A 126 -26.93 22.65 23.47
CA ASP A 126 -28.37 22.86 23.52
C ASP A 126 -29.03 22.62 22.15
N ARG A 127 -30.37 22.61 22.10
CA ARG A 127 -31.12 22.44 20.83
C ARG A 127 -30.71 23.45 19.76
N LYS A 128 -30.41 24.69 20.15
CA LYS A 128 -29.99 25.75 19.22
C LYS A 128 -28.62 25.45 18.63
N SER A 129 -27.68 24.93 19.41
CA SER A 129 -26.35 24.55 18.95
C SER A 129 -26.40 23.33 18.05
N ILE A 130 -27.23 22.32 18.38
CA ILE A 130 -27.49 21.17 17.52
C ILE A 130 -28.08 21.60 16.18
N GLN A 131 -29.09 22.49 16.18
CA GLN A 131 -29.66 22.99 14.93
C GLN A 131 -28.62 23.72 14.07
N ARG A 132 -27.78 24.58 14.68
CA ARG A 132 -26.69 25.26 13.96
C ARG A 132 -25.69 24.28 13.34
N TYR A 133 -25.37 23.20 14.04
CA TYR A 133 -24.52 22.13 13.53
C TYR A 133 -25.16 21.42 12.33
N VAL A 134 -26.44 21.03 12.43
CA VAL A 134 -27.19 20.40 11.33
C VAL A 134 -27.26 21.31 10.10
N ASP A 135 -27.56 22.60 10.29
CA ASP A 135 -27.61 23.57 9.20
C ASP A 135 -26.25 23.72 8.52
N ARG A 136 -25.16 23.70 9.30
CA ARG A 136 -23.79 23.79 8.77
C ARG A 136 -23.41 22.54 7.99
N LEU A 137 -23.69 21.35 8.50
CA LEU A 137 -23.48 20.10 7.76
C LEU A 137 -24.22 20.11 6.42
N ALA A 138 -25.49 20.52 6.42
CA ALA A 138 -26.26 20.64 5.18
C ALA A 138 -25.66 21.68 4.21
N SER A 139 -25.06 22.75 4.73
CA SER A 139 -24.35 23.74 3.90
C SER A 139 -23.04 23.19 3.30
N GLU A 140 -22.26 22.44 4.08
CA GLU A 140 -21.01 21.83 3.63
C GLU A 140 -21.26 20.70 2.63
N ASP A 141 -22.28 19.86 2.84
CA ASP A 141 -22.67 18.81 1.88
C ASP A 141 -23.10 19.42 0.54
N ARG A 142 -23.87 20.52 0.57
CA ARG A 142 -24.21 21.26 -0.66
C ARG A 142 -22.99 21.81 -1.38
N ARG A 143 -22.02 22.37 -0.64
CA ARG A 143 -20.75 22.86 -1.22
C ARG A 143 -19.93 21.72 -1.82
N ARG A 144 -19.83 20.59 -1.11
CA ARG A 144 -19.14 19.39 -1.60
C ARG A 144 -19.76 18.87 -2.89
N LYS A 145 -21.09 18.69 -2.91
CA LYS A 145 -21.82 18.27 -4.13
C LYS A 145 -21.64 19.25 -5.29
N ALA A 146 -21.61 20.56 -5.00
CA ALA A 146 -21.33 21.57 -6.01
C ALA A 146 -19.89 21.49 -6.54
N ALA A 147 -18.90 21.30 -5.66
CA ALA A 147 -17.50 21.13 -6.04
C ALA A 147 -17.29 19.85 -6.85
N GLU A 148 -17.93 18.74 -6.45
CA GLU A 148 -17.91 17.48 -7.19
C GLU A 148 -18.52 17.64 -8.59
N ALA A 149 -19.69 18.29 -8.70
CA ALA A 149 -20.29 18.61 -9.99
C ALA A 149 -19.39 19.51 -10.87
N ALA A 150 -18.60 20.39 -10.25
CA ALA A 150 -17.61 21.23 -10.92
C ALA A 150 -16.26 20.54 -11.19
N LYS A 151 -16.06 19.30 -10.71
CA LYS A 151 -14.76 18.60 -10.69
C LYS A 151 -13.64 19.39 -9.99
N ASP A 152 -14.00 20.19 -9.00
CA ASP A 152 -13.08 20.95 -8.16
C ASP A 152 -12.61 20.09 -6.99
N TYR A 153 -11.62 19.23 -7.27
CA TYR A 153 -11.07 18.30 -6.29
C TYR A 153 -10.41 19.00 -5.09
N GLU A 154 -9.91 20.23 -5.25
CA GLU A 154 -9.30 20.98 -4.15
C GLU A 154 -10.35 21.30 -3.07
N HIS A 155 -11.55 21.72 -3.49
CA HIS A 155 -12.66 22.01 -2.58
C HIS A 155 -13.42 20.76 -2.13
N MET A 156 -13.38 19.67 -2.90
CA MET A 156 -14.06 18.42 -2.56
C MET A 156 -13.48 17.74 -1.30
N PHE A 157 -12.17 17.91 -1.05
CA PHE A 157 -11.45 17.26 0.06
C PHE A 157 -11.21 18.18 1.27
N VAL A 158 -11.82 19.37 1.31
CA VAL A 158 -11.70 20.25 2.49
C VAL A 158 -12.32 19.52 3.68
N ALA A 159 -11.52 19.30 4.73
CA ALA A 159 -11.98 18.68 5.96
C ALA A 159 -13.20 19.44 6.52
N SER A 160 -14.29 18.72 6.74
CA SER A 160 -15.52 19.29 7.32
C SER A 160 -15.23 19.79 8.72
N THR A 161 -15.25 21.11 8.90
CA THR A 161 -15.15 21.72 10.24
C THR A 161 -16.41 21.46 11.06
N ALA A 162 -17.55 21.25 10.39
CA ALA A 162 -18.79 20.88 11.07
C ALA A 162 -18.69 19.50 11.75
N ALA A 163 -17.96 18.53 11.18
CA ALA A 163 -17.77 17.21 11.79
C ALA A 163 -17.15 17.30 13.20
N GLU A 164 -16.30 18.30 13.45
CA GLU A 164 -15.68 18.58 14.76
C GLU A 164 -16.65 19.21 15.79
N GLU A 165 -17.87 19.56 15.39
CA GLU A 165 -18.92 20.05 16.29
C GLU A 165 -19.96 18.98 16.63
N SER A 166 -19.84 17.79 16.03
CA SER A 166 -20.77 16.69 16.26
C SER A 166 -20.71 16.17 17.71
N PRO A 167 -21.84 15.68 18.27
CA PRO A 167 -21.84 15.04 19.59
C PRO A 167 -20.80 13.92 19.71
N ALA A 168 -20.67 13.04 18.70
CA ALA A 168 -19.70 11.95 18.73
C ALA A 168 -18.24 12.43 18.70
N TRP A 169 -17.91 13.45 17.89
CA TRP A 169 -16.56 14.00 17.88
C TRP A 169 -16.22 14.67 19.21
N ARG A 170 -17.14 15.43 19.81
CA ARG A 170 -16.94 16.08 21.11
C ARG A 170 -16.71 15.06 22.23
N ALA A 171 -17.48 13.98 22.21
CA ALA A 171 -17.31 12.85 23.12
C ALA A 171 -15.93 12.21 22.92
N LEU A 172 -15.57 11.90 21.67
CA LEU A 172 -14.27 11.35 21.29
C LEU A 172 -13.12 12.22 21.77
N ALA A 173 -13.12 13.51 21.45
CA ALA A 173 -12.10 14.48 21.85
C ALA A 173 -11.98 14.63 23.37
N SER A 174 -13.07 14.41 24.10
CA SER A 174 -13.08 14.42 25.57
C SER A 174 -12.60 13.11 26.19
N LEU A 175 -12.78 11.97 25.51
CA LEU A 175 -12.36 10.65 25.97
C LEU A 175 -10.88 10.36 25.71
N ILE A 176 -10.35 10.77 24.55
CA ILE A 176 -8.94 10.48 24.18
C ILE A 176 -7.95 10.91 25.29
N PRO A 177 -8.07 12.11 25.90
CA PRO A 177 -7.17 12.52 27.00
C PRO A 177 -7.27 11.69 28.28
N LEU A 178 -8.34 10.89 28.45
CA LEU A 178 -8.56 10.02 29.62
C LEU A 178 -7.88 8.66 29.46
N LEU A 179 -7.44 8.29 28.26
CA LEU A 179 -6.73 7.04 28.01
C LEU A 179 -5.28 7.09 28.52
N ASP A 180 -4.71 5.93 28.82
CA ASP A 180 -3.29 5.83 29.14
C ASP A 180 -2.44 6.16 27.90
N GLN A 181 -1.78 7.32 27.94
CA GLN A 181 -0.92 7.79 26.86
C GLN A 181 0.31 6.89 26.66
N SER A 182 0.81 6.25 27.73
CA SER A 182 1.93 5.31 27.64
C SER A 182 1.51 4.07 26.88
N TYR A 183 0.27 3.60 27.11
CA TYR A 183 -0.33 2.51 26.36
C TYR A 183 -0.45 2.87 24.88
N LEU A 184 -1.06 4.02 24.54
CA LEU A 184 -1.20 4.47 23.15
C LEU A 184 0.16 4.53 22.42
N LEU A 185 1.18 5.13 23.04
CA LEU A 185 2.51 5.22 22.45
C LEU A 185 3.17 3.84 22.27
N GLY A 186 2.90 2.91 23.19
CA GLY A 186 3.39 1.54 23.17
C GLY A 186 2.65 0.59 22.23
N MET A 187 1.51 1.00 21.66
CA MET A 187 0.78 0.19 20.69
C MET A 187 1.69 -0.21 19.51
N PRO A 188 1.68 -1.48 19.07
CA PRO A 188 2.34 -1.86 17.82
C PRO A 188 1.80 -1.04 16.65
N ASN A 189 2.62 -0.84 15.61
CA ASN A 189 2.10 -0.29 14.35
C ASN A 189 1.03 -1.25 13.80
N ASP A 190 0.00 -0.70 13.15
CA ASP A 190 -1.19 -1.42 12.69
C ASP A 190 -2.07 -2.05 13.77
N ALA A 191 -1.68 -1.93 15.05
CA ALA A 191 -2.54 -2.39 16.12
C ALA A 191 -3.84 -1.60 16.11
N ARG A 192 -4.92 -2.34 16.26
CA ARG A 192 -6.26 -1.83 16.55
C ARG A 192 -6.54 -2.14 18.01
N GLU A 193 -7.19 -1.24 18.72
CA GLU A 193 -7.52 -1.42 20.14
C GLU A 193 -8.90 -0.85 20.37
N VAL A 194 -9.70 -1.55 21.17
CA VAL A 194 -11.11 -1.19 21.41
C VAL A 194 -11.32 -1.01 22.90
N TRP A 195 -11.78 0.17 23.30
CA TRP A 195 -12.29 0.44 24.64
C TRP A 195 -13.81 0.52 24.60
N ALA A 196 -14.49 -0.12 25.54
CA ALA A 196 -15.95 -0.10 25.60
C ALA A 196 -16.46 0.10 27.04
N GLU A 197 -17.69 0.62 27.15
CA GLU A 197 -18.37 0.77 28.45
C GLU A 197 -18.73 -0.59 29.08
N ARG A 198 -19.00 -1.58 28.23
CA ARG A 198 -19.28 -2.97 28.60
C ARG A 198 -18.35 -3.88 27.79
N PRO A 199 -17.06 -3.97 28.17
CA PRO A 199 -16.06 -4.65 27.35
C PRO A 199 -16.31 -6.14 27.29
N THR A 200 -16.04 -6.73 26.13
CA THR A 200 -15.77 -8.17 26.01
C THR A 200 -14.36 -8.48 26.54
N PRO A 201 -13.99 -9.76 26.78
CA PRO A 201 -12.62 -10.14 27.13
C PRO A 201 -11.53 -9.64 26.17
N MET A 202 -11.88 -9.34 24.92
CA MET A 202 -10.99 -8.81 23.88
C MET A 202 -10.95 -7.28 23.82
N GLN A 203 -11.77 -6.60 24.63
CA GLN A 203 -11.86 -5.14 24.71
C GLN A 203 -11.35 -4.64 26.06
N HIS A 204 -10.88 -3.39 26.07
CA HIS A 204 -10.50 -2.70 27.30
C HIS A 204 -11.73 -2.00 27.91
N PRO A 205 -11.87 -1.96 29.24
CA PRO A 205 -12.86 -1.09 29.87
C PRO A 205 -12.50 0.38 29.60
N LEU A 206 -13.52 1.21 29.32
CA LEU A 206 -13.33 2.66 29.36
C LEU A 206 -12.97 3.13 30.79
N PRO A 207 -12.10 4.15 30.95
CA PRO A 207 -11.77 4.71 32.25
C PRO A 207 -13.02 5.16 33.02
N VAL A 208 -13.02 5.09 34.35
CA VAL A 208 -14.18 5.46 35.18
C VAL A 208 -14.66 6.90 34.92
N ASP A 209 -13.72 7.81 34.69
CA ASP A 209 -14.02 9.23 34.40
C ASP A 209 -14.77 9.44 33.07
N ALA A 210 -14.73 8.45 32.16
CA ALA A 210 -15.44 8.47 30.90
C ALA A 210 -16.98 8.53 31.08
N VAL A 211 -17.50 8.03 32.20
CA VAL A 211 -18.95 7.96 32.46
C VAL A 211 -19.62 9.34 32.33
N SER A 212 -18.98 10.40 32.83
CA SER A 212 -19.50 11.77 32.73
C SER A 212 -19.59 12.25 31.26
N VAL A 213 -18.56 11.94 30.47
CA VAL A 213 -18.49 12.28 29.04
C VAL A 213 -19.55 11.51 28.25
N LEU A 214 -19.71 10.21 28.51
CA LEU A 214 -20.69 9.36 27.85
C LEU A 214 -22.14 9.79 28.18
N ASN A 215 -22.41 10.16 29.43
CA ASN A 215 -23.73 10.65 29.82
C ASN A 215 -24.08 11.99 29.15
N ARG A 216 -23.10 12.89 29.02
CA ARG A 216 -23.29 14.12 28.23
C ARG A 216 -23.55 13.79 26.76
N TYR A 217 -22.73 12.93 26.17
CA TYR A 217 -22.87 12.51 24.78
C TYR A 217 -24.26 11.93 24.47
N ARG A 218 -24.79 11.06 25.33
CA ARG A 218 -26.16 10.52 25.19
C ARG A 218 -27.24 11.60 25.20
N ARG A 219 -27.12 12.60 26.08
CA ARG A 219 -28.05 13.74 26.11
C ARG A 219 -27.97 14.56 24.83
N GLU A 220 -26.75 14.89 24.38
CA GLU A 220 -26.53 15.65 23.15
C GLU A 220 -27.05 14.89 21.92
N LEU A 221 -26.86 13.56 21.86
CA LEU A 221 -27.38 12.73 20.77
C LEU A 221 -28.90 12.64 20.78
N ALA A 222 -29.54 12.56 21.95
CA ALA A 222 -31.00 12.58 22.07
C ALA A 222 -31.62 13.92 21.64
N LEU A 223 -30.86 15.02 21.69
CA LEU A 223 -31.28 16.30 21.12
C LEU A 223 -31.20 16.33 19.60
N LEU A 224 -30.24 15.58 19.01
CA LEU A 224 -30.10 15.44 17.57
C LEU A 224 -31.18 14.53 16.99
N ASP A 225 -31.45 13.40 17.64
CA ASP A 225 -32.46 12.43 17.25
C ASP A 225 -32.97 11.66 18.48
N PRO A 226 -34.16 11.99 19.01
CA PRO A 226 -34.69 11.36 20.22
C PRO A 226 -35.12 9.90 20.00
N THR A 227 -35.20 9.43 18.74
CA THR A 227 -35.57 8.04 18.43
C THR A 227 -34.39 7.08 18.61
N LYS A 228 -33.16 7.60 18.58
CA LYS A 228 -31.93 6.82 18.73
C LYS A 228 -31.63 6.56 20.21
N GLN A 229 -31.75 5.30 20.62
CA GLN A 229 -31.35 4.87 21.96
C GLN A 229 -29.95 4.29 21.93
N VAL A 230 -29.02 4.88 22.67
CA VAL A 230 -27.64 4.38 22.79
C VAL A 230 -27.60 3.22 23.77
N ALA A 231 -27.41 2.00 23.27
CA ALA A 231 -27.22 0.82 24.12
C ALA A 231 -25.78 0.73 24.65
N ARG A 232 -24.80 1.08 23.81
CA ARG A 232 -23.37 1.06 24.16
C ARG A 232 -22.57 2.10 23.39
N VAL A 233 -21.40 2.44 23.93
CA VAL A 233 -20.40 3.28 23.27
C VAL A 233 -19.06 2.57 23.30
N ARG A 234 -18.36 2.62 22.16
CA ARG A 234 -16.99 2.13 22.03
C ARG A 234 -16.08 3.19 21.41
N LEU A 235 -14.82 3.13 21.81
CA LEU A 235 -13.71 3.91 21.29
C LEU A 235 -12.73 2.96 20.63
N ILE A 236 -12.37 3.24 19.39
CA ILE A 236 -11.46 2.41 18.60
C ILE A 236 -10.23 3.25 18.29
N ALA A 237 -9.04 2.76 18.63
CA ALA A 237 -7.76 3.31 18.18
C ALA A 237 -7.16 2.41 17.12
N LYS A 238 -6.68 2.97 16.01
CA LYS A 238 -5.85 2.27 15.02
C LYS A 238 -4.56 3.06 14.84
N LYS A 239 -3.41 2.47 15.13
CA LYS A 239 -2.11 3.10 14.89
C LYS A 239 -1.71 2.90 13.43
N TRP A 240 -1.28 3.95 12.75
CA TRP A 240 -0.85 3.85 11.35
C TRP A 240 0.47 3.10 11.25
N GLU A 241 0.73 2.48 10.09
CA GLU A 241 2.05 1.93 9.73
C GLU A 241 3.18 2.97 9.95
N HIS A 242 2.87 4.26 9.73
CA HIS A 242 3.84 5.34 9.68
C HIS A 242 3.66 6.36 10.82
N GLY A 243 4.54 6.28 11.83
CA GLY A 243 4.70 7.28 12.89
C GLY A 243 3.72 7.17 14.07
N ALA A 244 3.52 8.28 14.78
CA ALA A 244 2.61 8.39 15.94
C ALA A 244 1.14 8.55 15.57
N ALA A 245 0.82 8.57 14.28
CA ALA A 245 -0.53 8.88 13.84
C ALA A 245 -1.49 7.78 14.31
N PHE A 246 -2.50 8.17 15.09
CA PHE A 246 -3.63 7.31 15.40
C PHE A 246 -4.86 7.78 14.62
N ASN A 247 -5.60 6.83 14.06
CA ASN A 247 -7.01 7.01 13.76
C ASN A 247 -7.80 6.63 15.00
N MET A 248 -8.46 7.59 15.61
CA MET A 248 -9.37 7.34 16.73
C MET A 248 -10.80 7.49 16.22
N SER A 249 -11.69 6.57 16.58
CA SER A 249 -13.12 6.73 16.31
C SER A 249 -13.96 6.35 17.51
N LEU A 250 -15.05 7.08 17.71
CA LEU A 250 -16.08 6.73 18.68
C LEU A 250 -17.33 6.29 17.95
N GLU A 251 -17.92 5.18 18.38
CA GLU A 251 -19.14 4.64 17.81
C GLU A 251 -20.20 4.47 18.91
N ALA A 252 -21.37 5.06 18.69
CA ALA A 252 -22.57 4.72 19.46
C ALA A 252 -23.36 3.65 18.72
N VAL A 253 -23.78 2.64 19.47
CA VAL A 253 -24.50 1.50 18.94
C VAL A 253 -25.84 1.37 19.67
N ASP A 254 -26.90 1.07 18.94
CA ASP A 254 -28.24 0.84 19.49
C ASP A 254 -28.43 -0.59 20.04
N VAL A 255 -29.65 -0.89 20.49
CA VAL A 255 -30.02 -2.18 21.08
C VAL A 255 -29.95 -3.33 20.08
N ASP A 256 -30.02 -3.03 18.78
CA ASP A 256 -29.94 -4.00 17.68
C ASP A 256 -28.49 -4.19 17.19
N GLY A 257 -27.53 -3.50 17.80
CA GLY A 257 -26.12 -3.58 17.40
C GLY A 257 -25.76 -2.71 16.19
N LYS A 258 -26.65 -1.79 15.76
CA LYS A 258 -26.39 -0.89 14.64
C LYS A 258 -25.71 0.39 15.10
N THR A 259 -24.67 0.82 14.36
CA THR A 259 -24.05 2.13 14.61
C THR A 259 -25.03 3.25 14.27
N ILE A 260 -25.36 4.06 15.26
CA ILE A 260 -26.33 5.16 15.17
C ILE A 260 -25.68 6.55 15.12
N ASP A 261 -24.43 6.66 15.57
CA ASP A 261 -23.59 7.86 15.43
C ASP A 261 -22.11 7.47 15.48
N LYS A 262 -21.26 8.23 14.78
CA LYS A 262 -19.82 7.95 14.66
C LYS A 262 -18.99 9.24 14.59
N GLY A 263 -17.99 9.34 15.46
CA GLY A 263 -17.00 10.41 15.47
C GLY A 263 -15.63 9.89 15.06
N PHE A 264 -14.80 10.73 14.45
CA PHE A 264 -13.46 10.36 14.01
C PHE A 264 -12.47 11.50 14.28
N ALA A 265 -11.26 11.16 14.74
CA ALA A 265 -10.16 12.08 14.97
C ALA A 265 -8.84 11.46 14.49
N ARG A 266 -8.03 12.25 13.79
CA ARG A 266 -6.64 11.89 13.44
C ARG A 266 -5.70 12.52 14.45
N MET A 267 -4.81 11.72 15.02
CA MET A 267 -3.84 12.10 16.05
C MET A 267 -2.44 12.20 15.45
N ASN A 268 -2.26 13.06 14.46
CA ASN A 268 -1.04 13.17 13.65
C ASN A 268 -0.48 14.60 13.61
N ASP A 269 -0.58 15.37 14.71
CA ASP A 269 -0.17 16.80 14.80
C ASP A 269 -1.09 17.76 14.01
N ASP A 270 -2.25 17.28 13.53
CA ASP A 270 -3.13 18.05 12.65
C ASP A 270 -4.04 19.02 13.39
N SER A 271 -3.71 20.30 13.22
CA SER A 271 -4.67 21.41 13.33
C SER A 271 -4.20 22.73 12.79
N LYS A 272 -2.88 22.93 12.73
CA LYS A 272 -2.24 24.04 12.03
C LYS A 272 -1.12 23.56 11.10
N ALA A 273 -0.59 22.36 11.32
CA ALA A 273 0.47 21.76 10.51
C ALA A 273 0.00 21.25 9.14
N LEU A 274 -1.26 20.85 8.94
CA LEU A 274 -1.80 20.67 7.58
C LEU A 274 -1.84 21.97 6.77
N LYS A 275 -1.81 23.14 7.43
CA LYS A 275 -1.60 24.44 6.78
C LYS A 275 -0.13 24.84 6.68
N ILE A 276 0.79 24.13 7.32
CA ILE A 276 2.19 24.17 6.89
C ILE A 276 2.18 23.32 5.62
N PRO A 277 2.26 23.93 4.43
CA PRO A 277 2.34 23.11 3.24
C PRO A 277 3.57 22.22 3.46
N PHE A 278 3.42 20.91 3.25
CA PHE A 278 4.46 19.85 3.35
C PHE A 278 5.90 20.31 3.00
N THR A 279 5.97 21.31 2.14
CA THR A 279 7.06 22.17 1.73
C THR A 279 8.06 22.73 2.78
N GLU A 280 7.75 23.18 4.01
CA GLU A 280 8.71 24.08 4.70
C GLU A 280 10.03 23.46 5.20
N ARG A 281 10.07 22.18 5.62
CA ARG A 281 11.33 21.61 6.18
C ARG A 281 12.35 21.16 5.14
N ASN A 282 11.95 21.01 3.88
CA ASN A 282 12.82 20.62 2.77
C ASN A 282 12.30 21.23 1.45
N ARG A 283 12.13 22.56 1.44
CA ARG A 283 11.74 23.29 0.22
C ARG A 283 12.94 23.30 -0.71
N PHE A 284 12.97 22.31 -1.61
CA PHE A 284 13.65 22.50 -2.88
C PHE A 284 12.75 23.44 -3.70
N ASP A 285 12.88 24.73 -3.44
CA ASP A 285 12.17 25.73 -4.22
C ASP A 285 12.63 25.60 -5.68
N PRO A 286 11.72 25.36 -6.64
CA PRO A 286 12.08 25.27 -8.05
C PRO A 286 12.87 26.52 -8.43
N LYS A 287 14.10 26.32 -8.91
CA LYS A 287 14.89 27.45 -9.39
C LYS A 287 14.26 27.95 -10.69
N PRO A 288 14.04 29.26 -10.88
CA PRO A 288 13.63 29.79 -12.17
C PRO A 288 14.58 29.32 -13.28
N GLY A 289 14.03 28.72 -14.34
CA GLY A 289 14.83 28.17 -15.44
C GLY A 289 15.43 26.79 -15.21
N GLU A 290 15.10 26.10 -14.10
CA GLU A 290 15.52 24.71 -13.88
C GLU A 290 14.96 23.81 -15.00
N VAL A 291 15.85 23.13 -15.71
CA VAL A 291 15.47 22.21 -16.79
C VAL A 291 15.13 20.83 -16.24
N PRO A 292 14.21 20.09 -16.87
CA PRO A 292 13.99 18.68 -16.56
C PRO A 292 15.28 17.88 -16.68
N PHE A 293 15.51 16.94 -15.74
CA PHE A 293 16.66 16.05 -15.82
C PHE A 293 16.41 14.95 -16.85
N GLU A 294 17.48 14.45 -17.46
CA GLU A 294 17.45 13.35 -18.41
C GLU A 294 17.84 12.04 -17.71
N VAL A 295 16.98 11.03 -17.80
CA VAL A 295 17.30 9.67 -17.31
C VAL A 295 17.92 8.82 -18.41
N SER A 296 18.54 7.71 -18.02
CA SER A 296 19.16 6.78 -18.96
C SER A 296 18.14 6.21 -19.96
N LYS A 297 18.62 5.80 -21.15
CA LYS A 297 17.78 5.15 -22.17
C LYS A 297 17.03 3.95 -21.60
N ASP A 298 17.72 3.12 -20.80
CA ASP A 298 17.11 1.94 -20.18
C ASP A 298 15.99 2.33 -19.19
N ALA A 299 16.16 3.38 -18.39
CA ALA A 299 15.09 3.86 -17.51
C ALA A 299 13.88 4.40 -18.30
N LYS A 300 14.10 5.11 -19.42
CA LYS A 300 13.01 5.56 -20.30
C LYS A 300 12.23 4.39 -20.89
N GLU A 301 12.95 3.40 -21.44
CA GLU A 301 12.31 2.22 -22.02
C GLU A 301 11.56 1.39 -20.97
N ALA A 302 12.14 1.21 -19.78
CA ALA A 302 11.48 0.52 -18.67
C ALA A 302 10.16 1.19 -18.30
N ARG A 303 10.11 2.53 -18.24
CA ARG A 303 8.88 3.27 -17.96
C ARG A 303 7.82 3.07 -19.04
N ILE A 304 8.19 3.10 -20.32
CA ILE A 304 7.25 2.82 -21.41
C ILE A 304 6.60 1.43 -21.21
N VAL A 305 7.39 0.44 -20.81
CA VAL A 305 6.91 -0.91 -20.52
C VAL A 305 6.05 -0.95 -19.24
N MET A 306 6.51 -0.34 -18.14
CA MET A 306 5.92 -0.48 -16.80
C MET A 306 4.73 0.45 -16.54
N ALA A 307 4.78 1.69 -17.02
CA ALA A 307 3.71 2.66 -16.89
C ALA A 307 2.62 2.49 -17.97
N ASN A 308 2.79 1.50 -18.86
CA ASN A 308 1.90 1.24 -19.99
C ASN A 308 1.74 2.49 -20.90
N GLU A 309 2.83 3.23 -21.11
CA GLU A 309 2.87 4.47 -21.90
C GLU A 309 3.31 4.22 -23.35
N GLY A 310 3.17 5.23 -24.20
CA GLY A 310 3.63 5.21 -25.58
C GLY A 310 2.73 4.43 -26.56
N GLU A 311 3.20 4.32 -27.81
CA GLU A 311 2.53 3.58 -28.87
C GLU A 311 2.57 2.06 -28.58
N GLU A 312 1.43 1.39 -28.73
CA GLU A 312 1.27 -0.05 -28.46
C GLU A 312 2.36 -0.90 -29.13
N GLN A 313 2.67 -0.60 -30.40
CA GLN A 313 3.65 -1.36 -31.17
C GLN A 313 5.06 -1.22 -30.60
N ALA A 314 5.51 0.01 -30.33
CA ALA A 314 6.80 0.27 -29.71
C ALA A 314 6.90 -0.39 -28.32
N ARG A 315 5.81 -0.34 -27.54
CA ARG A 315 5.76 -0.99 -26.22
C ARG A 315 5.93 -2.50 -26.32
N ARG A 316 5.37 -3.16 -27.33
CA ARG A 316 5.55 -4.62 -27.52
C ARG A 316 6.97 -5.00 -27.87
N GLU A 317 7.60 -4.25 -28.75
CA GLU A 317 9.01 -4.46 -29.12
C GLU A 317 9.91 -4.30 -27.89
N LEU A 318 9.65 -3.26 -27.08
CA LEU A 318 10.32 -3.08 -25.80
C LEU A 318 10.01 -4.22 -24.83
N LEU A 319 8.76 -4.67 -24.71
CA LEU A 319 8.40 -5.78 -23.83
C LEU A 319 9.17 -7.06 -24.20
N LEU A 320 9.33 -7.37 -25.49
CA LEU A 320 10.15 -8.50 -25.93
C LEU A 320 11.61 -8.36 -25.51
N LYS A 321 12.18 -7.15 -25.64
CA LYS A 321 13.53 -6.83 -25.17
C LYS A 321 13.67 -6.94 -23.65
N TRP A 322 12.67 -6.48 -22.91
CA TRP A 322 12.70 -6.34 -21.45
C TRP A 322 12.30 -7.61 -20.71
N ARG A 323 11.51 -8.49 -21.33
CA ARG A 323 11.03 -9.73 -20.71
C ARG A 323 12.14 -10.58 -20.07
N PRO A 324 13.30 -10.87 -20.72
CA PRO A 324 14.37 -11.61 -20.07
C PRO A 324 14.92 -10.91 -18.83
N ARG A 325 14.96 -9.57 -18.83
CA ARG A 325 15.46 -8.76 -17.70
C ARG A 325 14.50 -8.79 -16.52
N ILE A 326 13.21 -8.62 -16.79
CA ILE A 326 12.12 -8.66 -15.80
C ILE A 326 12.06 -10.04 -15.13
N MET A 327 12.26 -11.11 -15.90
CA MET A 327 12.22 -12.50 -15.43
C MET A 327 13.43 -12.92 -14.58
N ASP A 328 14.49 -12.11 -14.51
CA ASP A 328 15.70 -12.38 -13.72
C ASP A 328 16.09 -11.18 -12.85
N PRO A 329 15.31 -10.89 -11.79
CA PRO A 329 15.60 -9.79 -10.87
C PRO A 329 16.89 -10.00 -10.05
N VAL A 330 17.49 -11.21 -10.07
CA VAL A 330 18.80 -11.46 -9.42
C VAL A 330 19.92 -10.88 -10.26
N GLN A 331 19.87 -11.11 -11.57
CA GLN A 331 20.85 -10.54 -12.50
C GLN A 331 20.59 -9.03 -12.72
N PHE A 332 19.32 -8.65 -12.87
CA PHE A 332 18.93 -7.29 -13.20
C PHE A 332 18.10 -6.65 -12.09
N GLU A 333 18.78 -5.88 -11.22
CA GLU A 333 18.16 -5.20 -10.09
C GLU A 333 16.97 -4.33 -10.52
N PRO A 334 15.74 -4.64 -10.09
CA PRO A 334 14.54 -3.95 -10.55
C PRO A 334 14.54 -2.45 -10.28
N THR A 335 14.98 -2.05 -9.08
CA THR A 335 14.95 -0.65 -8.66
C THR A 335 15.87 0.26 -9.47
N GLN A 336 16.79 -0.31 -10.27
CA GLN A 336 17.75 0.44 -11.09
C GLN A 336 17.10 1.21 -12.25
N TRP A 337 15.84 0.92 -12.58
CA TRP A 337 15.06 1.58 -13.63
C TRP A 337 13.89 2.42 -13.09
N HIS A 338 13.78 2.47 -11.76
CA HIS A 338 12.75 3.18 -11.04
C HIS A 338 13.32 4.42 -10.34
N PHE A 339 12.75 4.77 -9.19
CA PHE A 339 12.88 6.08 -8.54
C PHE A 339 14.34 6.41 -8.18
N GLY A 340 15.14 5.39 -7.89
CA GLY A 340 16.56 5.61 -7.63
C GLY A 340 17.35 6.05 -8.86
N ALA A 341 16.97 5.65 -10.07
CA ALA A 341 17.59 6.17 -11.30
C ALA A 341 17.33 7.67 -11.47
N ASP A 342 16.11 8.10 -11.14
CA ASP A 342 15.67 9.48 -11.18
C ASP A 342 16.44 10.32 -10.17
N LEU A 343 16.63 9.80 -8.94
CA LEU A 343 17.41 10.48 -7.92
C LEU A 343 18.85 10.71 -8.38
N VAL A 344 19.50 9.70 -8.97
CA VAL A 344 20.86 9.82 -9.52
C VAL A 344 20.92 10.85 -10.64
N ALA A 345 19.99 10.80 -11.60
CA ALA A 345 19.92 11.75 -12.70
C ALA A 345 19.63 13.19 -12.23
N ALA A 346 18.71 13.36 -11.29
CA ALA A 346 18.38 14.64 -10.68
C ALA A 346 19.55 15.21 -9.88
N ALA A 347 20.26 14.39 -9.10
CA ALA A 347 21.45 14.81 -8.37
C ALA A 347 22.56 15.24 -9.33
N GLN A 348 22.73 14.53 -10.45
CA GLN A 348 23.66 14.91 -11.49
C GLN A 348 23.29 16.25 -12.14
N ALA A 349 22.02 16.44 -12.51
CA ALA A 349 21.52 17.69 -13.08
C ALA A 349 21.62 18.87 -12.10
N ALA A 350 21.51 18.61 -10.79
CA ALA A 350 21.66 19.60 -9.73
C ALA A 350 23.12 19.82 -9.28
N ASP A 351 24.08 19.10 -9.86
CA ASP A 351 25.49 19.00 -9.45
C ASP A 351 25.68 18.75 -7.94
N ARG A 352 24.87 17.86 -7.35
CA ARG A 352 24.94 17.49 -5.93
C ARG A 352 25.46 16.08 -5.72
N ASN A 353 26.19 15.86 -4.63
CA ASN A 353 26.52 14.49 -4.21
C ASN A 353 25.27 13.82 -3.65
N LEU A 354 25.09 12.55 -3.98
CA LEU A 354 23.97 11.72 -3.59
C LEU A 354 24.50 10.36 -3.17
N ILE A 355 23.99 9.86 -2.05
CA ILE A 355 24.17 8.45 -1.67
C ILE A 355 22.98 7.99 -0.85
N GLY A 356 22.64 6.72 -0.96
CA GLY A 356 21.69 6.16 -0.02
C GLY A 356 21.12 4.82 -0.44
N ALA A 357 20.16 4.36 0.35
CA ALA A 357 19.45 3.10 0.12
C ALA A 357 18.08 3.39 -0.51
N THR A 358 17.72 2.65 -1.56
CA THR A 358 16.39 2.73 -2.19
C THR A 358 15.43 1.77 -1.53
N HIS A 359 14.13 2.01 -1.50
CA HIS A 359 13.15 1.00 -1.09
C HIS A 359 12.63 0.18 -2.30
N ASP A 360 12.03 -0.97 -2.02
CA ASP A 360 11.43 -1.82 -3.07
C ASP A 360 10.03 -1.38 -3.47
N ILE A 361 9.37 -0.56 -2.65
CA ILE A 361 8.08 0.03 -3.00
C ILE A 361 8.25 0.89 -4.24
N VAL A 362 7.52 0.56 -5.31
CA VAL A 362 7.50 1.36 -6.52
C VAL A 362 6.06 1.80 -6.69
N GLY A 363 5.79 3.08 -6.50
CA GLY A 363 4.47 3.59 -6.85
C GLY A 363 4.40 3.79 -8.35
N ALA A 364 3.96 2.80 -9.14
CA ALA A 364 3.66 2.92 -10.58
C ALA A 364 2.86 4.20 -10.94
N ARG A 365 2.07 4.73 -9.99
CA ARG A 365 1.33 6.00 -10.12
C ARG A 365 2.20 7.27 -10.12
N TYR A 366 3.43 7.24 -9.62
CA TYR A 366 4.38 8.35 -9.74
C TYR A 366 4.92 8.52 -11.17
N TRP A 367 4.75 7.51 -12.02
CA TRP A 367 5.50 7.35 -13.27
C TRP A 367 4.87 7.93 -14.51
N LYS A 368 3.67 8.54 -14.42
CA LYS A 368 3.13 9.26 -15.57
C LYS A 368 4.17 10.26 -16.05
N GLU A 369 4.59 10.15 -17.31
CA GLU A 369 5.68 10.89 -17.96
C GLU A 369 5.62 12.40 -17.61
N ARG A 370 6.23 12.75 -16.48
CA ARG A 370 6.36 14.13 -16.03
C ARG A 370 7.82 14.46 -16.15
N LYS A 371 8.13 15.27 -17.16
CA LYS A 371 9.36 16.07 -17.19
C LYS A 371 9.45 16.78 -15.84
N SER A 372 10.27 16.23 -14.96
CA SER A 372 10.42 16.71 -13.59
C SER A 372 11.76 17.39 -13.50
N THR A 373 11.79 18.55 -12.85
CA THR A 373 13.06 19.18 -12.50
C THR A 373 13.63 18.52 -11.23
N PRO A 374 14.94 18.62 -10.96
CA PRO A 374 15.51 18.09 -9.71
C PRO A 374 14.76 18.57 -8.47
N SER A 375 14.45 19.86 -8.38
CA SER A 375 13.73 20.42 -7.22
C SER A 375 12.32 19.82 -7.05
N GLN A 376 11.59 19.60 -8.14
CA GLN A 376 10.29 18.93 -8.11
C GLN A 376 10.39 17.47 -7.64
N LEU A 377 11.41 16.74 -8.10
CA LEU A 377 11.62 15.36 -7.67
C LEU A 377 11.98 15.30 -6.19
N PHE A 378 12.93 16.12 -5.74
CA PHE A 378 13.36 16.12 -4.35
C PHE A 378 12.26 16.57 -3.39
N ALA A 379 11.41 17.53 -3.79
CA ALA A 379 10.22 17.91 -3.03
C ALA A 379 9.18 16.79 -2.91
N ARG A 380 9.07 15.89 -3.90
CA ARG A 380 8.21 14.69 -3.82
C ARG A 380 8.85 13.55 -3.04
N SER A 381 10.17 13.55 -2.91
CA SER A 381 10.96 12.57 -2.14
C SER A 381 10.94 12.87 -0.64
N GLN A 382 10.09 13.80 -0.19
CA GLN A 382 10.04 14.24 1.20
C GLN A 382 9.71 13.07 2.12
N GLY A 383 10.61 12.86 3.07
CA GLY A 383 10.63 11.68 3.90
C GLY A 383 11.92 10.90 3.67
N SER A 384 12.03 10.20 2.55
CA SER A 384 13.21 9.37 2.25
C SER A 384 14.48 10.16 1.93
N LEU A 385 14.38 11.42 1.52
CA LEU A 385 15.55 12.26 1.22
C LEU A 385 15.86 13.25 2.35
N VAL A 386 17.10 13.18 2.87
CA VAL A 386 17.65 14.15 3.84
C VAL A 386 18.76 14.94 3.17
N VAL A 387 18.70 16.27 3.27
CA VAL A 387 19.82 17.12 2.86
C VAL A 387 20.77 17.27 4.04
N GLY A 388 22.01 16.80 3.90
CA GLY A 388 23.04 17.03 4.90
C GLY A 388 23.46 18.50 4.96
N ASP A 389 23.98 18.94 6.10
CA ASP A 389 24.46 20.31 6.30
C ASP A 389 25.60 20.68 5.32
N ASP A 390 26.29 19.68 4.79
CA ASP A 390 27.34 19.76 3.79
C ASP A 390 26.82 19.73 2.34
N GLY A 391 25.50 19.79 2.16
CA GLY A 391 24.84 19.82 0.86
C GLY A 391 24.68 18.46 0.18
N TRP A 392 25.09 17.36 0.84
CA TRP A 392 24.83 16.02 0.34
C TRP A 392 23.34 15.70 0.35
N LEU A 393 22.93 14.93 -0.64
CA LEU A 393 21.64 14.29 -0.68
C LEU A 393 21.80 12.87 -0.11
N VAL A 394 21.24 12.61 1.06
CA VAL A 394 21.29 11.30 1.72
C VAL A 394 19.91 10.66 1.66
N VAL A 395 19.76 9.60 0.87
CA VAL A 395 18.51 8.83 0.81
C VAL A 395 18.50 7.83 1.97
N ARG A 396 17.60 8.03 2.92
CA ARG A 396 17.37 7.12 4.04
C ARG A 396 16.09 6.34 3.79
N MET A 397 16.12 5.07 4.17
CA MET A 397 14.88 4.36 4.42
C MET A 397 14.24 4.96 5.68
N GLN A 398 13.17 5.73 5.50
CA GLN A 398 12.35 6.16 6.64
C GLN A 398 11.60 4.98 7.27
N GLU A 399 11.36 3.95 6.48
CA GLU A 399 10.45 2.88 6.80
C GLU A 399 11.17 1.54 6.79
N ARG A 400 10.74 0.65 7.68
CA ARG A 400 11.17 -0.74 7.70
C ARG A 400 10.41 -1.54 6.65
N PHE A 401 10.38 -1.06 5.41
CA PHE A 401 9.94 -1.94 4.34
C PHE A 401 10.96 -3.05 4.19
N SER A 402 10.48 -4.27 4.29
CA SER A 402 11.32 -5.44 4.09
C SER A 402 11.81 -5.47 2.64
N ARG A 403 13.00 -6.03 2.45
CA ARG A 403 13.50 -6.26 1.10
C ARG A 403 12.73 -7.40 0.46
N ALA A 404 12.14 -7.13 -0.70
CA ALA A 404 11.62 -8.14 -1.60
C ALA A 404 12.77 -9.07 -2.01
N SER A 405 12.68 -10.37 -1.69
CA SER A 405 13.72 -11.33 -2.03
C SER A 405 13.80 -11.52 -3.55
N ARG A 406 14.90 -11.09 -4.19
CA ARG A 406 15.09 -11.21 -5.64
C ARG A 406 15.04 -12.68 -6.10
N SER A 407 15.61 -13.60 -5.33
CA SER A 407 15.61 -15.03 -5.67
C SER A 407 14.20 -15.64 -5.63
N ARG A 408 13.41 -15.34 -4.60
CA ARG A 408 12.02 -15.81 -4.48
C ARG A 408 11.14 -15.17 -5.56
N ALA A 409 11.32 -13.88 -5.84
CA ALA A 409 10.63 -13.20 -6.92
C ALA A 409 10.93 -13.85 -8.28
N ALA A 410 12.20 -14.18 -8.56
CA ALA A 410 12.59 -14.90 -9.77
C ALA A 410 11.89 -16.28 -9.87
N THR A 411 11.75 -16.99 -8.74
CA THR A 411 11.00 -18.25 -8.69
C THR A 411 9.52 -18.05 -8.97
N LEU A 412 8.87 -17.06 -8.34
CA LEU A 412 7.47 -16.70 -8.62
C LEU A 412 7.27 -16.40 -10.11
N LEU A 413 8.12 -15.56 -10.69
CA LEU A 413 8.03 -15.16 -12.10
C LEU A 413 8.18 -16.36 -13.04
N ARG A 414 9.17 -17.24 -12.79
CA ARG A 414 9.38 -18.46 -13.58
C ARG A 414 8.21 -19.43 -13.46
N ASN A 415 7.74 -19.70 -12.25
CA ASN A 415 6.62 -20.61 -12.01
C ASN A 415 5.34 -20.06 -12.66
N SER A 416 5.10 -18.75 -12.55
CA SER A 416 3.94 -18.10 -13.16
C SER A 416 4.01 -18.16 -14.69
N ARG A 417 5.20 -18.00 -15.28
CA ARG A 417 5.39 -18.15 -16.72
C ARG A 417 5.11 -19.58 -17.18
N LEU A 418 5.54 -20.59 -16.43
CA LEU A 418 5.28 -22.00 -16.76
C LEU A 418 3.80 -22.36 -16.64
N ALA A 419 3.11 -21.81 -15.63
CA ALA A 419 1.68 -21.98 -15.42
C ALA A 419 0.81 -21.13 -16.38
N GLY A 420 1.42 -20.16 -17.07
CA GLY A 420 0.72 -19.22 -17.94
C GLY A 420 -0.13 -18.18 -17.19
N GLY A 421 0.21 -17.91 -15.94
CA GLY A 421 -0.46 -16.99 -15.04
C GLY A 421 0.07 -17.17 -13.61
N ILE A 422 -0.36 -16.32 -12.69
CA ILE A 422 0.07 -16.40 -11.29
C ILE A 422 -0.83 -17.39 -10.57
N THR A 423 -0.25 -18.47 -10.05
CA THR A 423 -1.01 -19.43 -9.24
C THR A 423 -1.15 -18.94 -7.81
N VAL A 424 -2.24 -19.32 -7.14
CA VAL A 424 -2.45 -19.02 -5.71
C VAL A 424 -1.31 -19.59 -4.87
N ASP A 425 -0.83 -20.80 -5.17
CA ASP A 425 0.27 -21.42 -4.42
C ASP A 425 1.58 -20.63 -4.53
N ALA A 426 1.92 -20.13 -5.73
CA ALA A 426 3.15 -19.38 -5.93
C ALA A 426 3.04 -17.96 -5.32
N ALA A 427 1.88 -17.32 -5.45
CA ALA A 427 1.61 -16.03 -4.82
C ALA A 427 1.64 -16.13 -3.29
N ALA A 428 1.11 -17.21 -2.72
CA ALA A 428 1.11 -17.48 -1.29
C ALA A 428 2.52 -17.73 -0.74
N ASP A 429 3.35 -18.55 -1.42
CA ASP A 429 4.75 -18.77 -1.03
C ASP A 429 5.56 -17.45 -1.02
N TRP A 430 5.30 -16.57 -1.99
CA TRP A 430 5.86 -15.22 -1.99
C TRP A 430 5.35 -14.39 -0.81
N ALA A 431 4.04 -14.27 -0.65
CA ALA A 431 3.42 -13.46 0.38
C ALA A 431 3.83 -13.90 1.79
N GLY A 432 3.88 -15.21 2.05
CA GLY A 432 4.30 -15.80 3.32
C GLY A 432 5.78 -15.57 3.66
N ALA A 433 6.60 -15.20 2.67
CA ALA A 433 8.01 -14.87 2.82
C ALA A 433 8.29 -13.39 3.07
N CYS A 434 7.36 -12.52 2.68
CA CYS A 434 7.48 -11.08 2.88
C CYS A 434 7.10 -10.73 4.31
N GLU A 435 7.86 -9.82 4.93
CA GLU A 435 7.45 -9.24 6.21
C GLU A 435 6.42 -8.12 5.98
N ASP A 436 6.51 -7.41 4.84
CA ASP A 436 5.59 -6.32 4.49
C ASP A 436 4.17 -6.81 4.29
N ARG A 437 3.22 -6.15 4.96
CA ARG A 437 1.78 -6.45 4.86
C ARG A 437 1.32 -6.58 3.41
N TRP A 438 1.79 -5.70 2.55
CA TRP A 438 1.43 -5.62 1.14
C TRP A 438 2.52 -6.21 0.23
N PRO A 439 2.64 -7.54 0.08
CA PRO A 439 3.79 -8.22 -0.53
C PRO A 439 4.02 -7.87 -2.02
N PHE A 440 3.07 -7.22 -2.66
CA PHE A 440 3.13 -6.84 -4.07
C PHE A 440 3.03 -5.33 -4.30
N VAL A 441 2.97 -4.51 -3.25
CA VAL A 441 3.09 -3.04 -3.36
C VAL A 441 4.58 -2.69 -3.50
N ASN A 442 5.22 -3.29 -4.50
CA ASN A 442 6.63 -3.17 -4.84
C ASN A 442 6.83 -3.44 -6.33
N TRP A 443 8.07 -3.35 -6.80
CA TRP A 443 8.43 -3.59 -8.21
C TRP A 443 7.94 -4.95 -8.75
N LEU A 444 7.73 -5.97 -7.91
CA LEU A 444 7.28 -7.28 -8.37
C LEU A 444 5.83 -7.23 -8.83
N GLY A 445 4.97 -6.48 -8.15
CA GLY A 445 3.58 -6.25 -8.60
C GLY A 445 3.55 -5.67 -10.01
N ASP A 446 4.40 -4.68 -10.29
CA ASP A 446 4.54 -4.10 -11.62
C ASP A 446 5.01 -5.14 -12.64
N TYR A 447 6.01 -5.95 -12.31
CA TYR A 447 6.54 -6.99 -13.20
C TYR A 447 5.48 -8.04 -13.56
N LEU A 448 4.71 -8.47 -12.56
CA LEU A 448 3.62 -9.41 -12.72
C LEU A 448 2.53 -8.82 -13.64
N SER A 449 2.18 -7.55 -13.44
CA SER A 449 1.18 -6.85 -14.27
C SER A 449 1.59 -6.72 -15.74
N ILE A 450 2.88 -6.61 -16.01
CA ILE A 450 3.45 -6.48 -17.36
C ILE A 450 3.54 -7.83 -18.07
N LEU A 451 3.91 -8.87 -17.32
CA LEU A 451 4.16 -10.19 -17.87
C LEU A 451 2.87 -10.99 -18.09
N PHE A 452 1.86 -10.77 -17.26
CA PHE A 452 0.64 -11.56 -17.25
C PHE A 452 -0.56 -10.66 -17.59
N PRO A 453 -1.33 -10.97 -18.64
CA PRO A 453 -2.47 -10.17 -19.04
C PRO A 453 -3.54 -10.14 -17.94
N GLY A 454 -4.21 -9.01 -17.79
CA GLY A 454 -5.32 -8.80 -16.88
C GLY A 454 -5.10 -7.61 -15.97
N SER A 455 -5.85 -6.53 -16.20
CA SER A 455 -6.16 -5.52 -15.18
C SER A 455 -7.58 -5.79 -14.64
N GLY A 456 -7.90 -5.42 -13.38
CA GLY A 456 -9.26 -5.58 -12.82
C GLY A 456 -9.52 -6.88 -12.04
N PRO A 457 -10.78 -7.25 -11.76
CA PRO A 457 -11.14 -8.33 -10.82
C PRO A 457 -10.69 -9.74 -11.26
N TYR A 458 -10.42 -9.94 -12.56
CA TYR A 458 -9.89 -11.19 -13.12
C TYR A 458 -8.37 -11.15 -13.36
N SER A 459 -7.71 -10.07 -12.93
CA SER A 459 -6.26 -9.95 -13.10
C SER A 459 -5.52 -10.98 -12.26
N ALA A 460 -4.32 -11.33 -12.71
CA ALA A 460 -3.33 -11.96 -11.85
C ALA A 460 -3.03 -11.09 -10.60
N LEU A 461 -3.38 -9.80 -10.65
CA LEU A 461 -3.31 -8.87 -9.53
C LEU A 461 -4.48 -8.98 -8.52
N ALA A 462 -5.61 -9.61 -8.85
CA ALA A 462 -6.74 -9.77 -7.92
C ALA A 462 -6.35 -10.70 -6.76
N THR A 463 -5.65 -11.78 -7.10
CA THR A 463 -4.95 -12.67 -6.16
C THR A 463 -3.97 -11.92 -5.27
N VAL A 464 -3.27 -10.96 -5.86
CA VAL A 464 -2.21 -10.15 -5.26
C VAL A 464 -2.76 -9.06 -4.32
N SER A 465 -4.00 -8.62 -4.53
CA SER A 465 -4.66 -7.62 -3.69
C SER A 465 -5.26 -8.20 -2.40
N ASP A 466 -5.53 -9.50 -2.33
CA ASP A 466 -5.94 -10.20 -1.10
C ASP A 466 -4.71 -10.81 -0.41
N ASP A 467 -3.87 -9.93 0.14
CA ASP A 467 -2.65 -10.30 0.88
C ASP A 467 -2.95 -11.23 2.07
N LEU A 468 -4.13 -11.07 2.67
CA LEU A 468 -4.60 -11.84 3.81
C LEU A 468 -4.86 -13.29 3.45
N GLY A 469 -5.68 -13.53 2.43
CA GLY A 469 -5.95 -14.88 1.96
C GLY A 469 -4.67 -15.61 1.56
N LEU A 470 -3.72 -14.92 0.94
CA LEU A 470 -2.47 -15.54 0.48
C LEU A 470 -1.57 -15.99 1.64
N ARG A 471 -1.42 -15.13 2.66
CA ARG A 471 -0.63 -15.46 3.85
C ARG A 471 -1.29 -16.56 4.67
N LEU A 472 -2.62 -16.53 4.75
CA LEU A 472 -3.37 -17.62 5.34
C LEU A 472 -3.14 -18.92 4.57
N TRP A 473 -3.29 -18.91 3.24
CA TRP A 473 -3.09 -20.09 2.39
C TRP A 473 -1.69 -20.71 2.53
N ASP A 474 -0.63 -19.87 2.59
CA ASP A 474 0.74 -20.31 2.91
C ASP A 474 0.79 -21.06 4.25
N SER A 475 0.18 -20.47 5.28
CA SER A 475 0.24 -20.97 6.66
C SER A 475 -0.53 -22.28 6.92
N LEU A 476 -1.45 -22.68 6.03
CA LEU A 476 -2.22 -23.92 6.17
C LEU A 476 -1.36 -25.18 6.01
N GLY A 477 -0.24 -25.10 5.29
CA GLY A 477 0.58 -26.27 4.95
C GLY A 477 -0.02 -27.13 3.82
N ALA A 478 0.76 -28.04 3.25
CA ALA A 478 0.36 -28.78 2.06
C ALA A 478 -0.80 -29.77 2.30
N GLY A 479 -0.83 -30.45 3.45
CA GLY A 479 -1.86 -31.44 3.80
C GLY A 479 -3.25 -30.82 3.91
N VAL A 480 -3.38 -29.72 4.66
CA VAL A 480 -4.63 -28.98 4.81
C VAL A 480 -5.10 -28.41 3.47
N ARG A 481 -4.20 -27.80 2.69
CA ARG A 481 -4.54 -27.30 1.34
C ARG A 481 -5.07 -28.41 0.43
N SER A 482 -4.45 -29.59 0.46
CA SER A 482 -4.92 -30.75 -0.31
C SER A 482 -6.29 -31.23 0.16
N GLN A 483 -6.53 -31.28 1.47
CA GLN A 483 -7.82 -31.65 2.04
C GLN A 483 -8.93 -30.66 1.65
N LEU A 484 -8.66 -29.35 1.73
CA LEU A 484 -9.61 -28.31 1.33
C LEU A 484 -9.92 -28.37 -0.18
N ARG A 485 -8.90 -28.57 -1.03
CA ARG A 485 -9.08 -28.78 -2.48
C ARG A 485 -9.94 -29.99 -2.82
N ALA A 486 -9.93 -31.02 -1.98
CA ALA A 486 -10.80 -32.18 -2.11
C ALA A 486 -12.23 -31.97 -1.58
N GLY A 487 -12.59 -30.75 -1.17
CA GLY A 487 -13.88 -30.42 -0.56
C GLY A 487 -14.00 -30.83 0.91
N GLY A 488 -12.89 -31.16 1.56
CA GLY A 488 -12.84 -31.52 2.98
C GLY A 488 -13.07 -30.33 3.91
N SER A 489 -13.38 -30.62 5.16
CA SER A 489 -13.50 -29.66 6.27
C SER A 489 -12.36 -29.86 7.26
N VAL A 490 -11.81 -28.77 7.80
CA VAL A 490 -10.73 -28.78 8.80
C VAL A 490 -11.19 -27.98 10.02
N ARG A 491 -11.00 -28.53 11.22
CA ARG A 491 -11.31 -27.79 12.45
C ARG A 491 -10.31 -26.66 12.66
N LEU A 492 -10.79 -25.51 13.13
CA LEU A 492 -9.90 -24.38 13.41
C LEU A 492 -8.89 -24.71 14.52
N SER A 493 -9.23 -25.57 15.48
CA SER A 493 -8.28 -26.05 16.50
C SER A 493 -7.07 -26.78 15.90
N ASP A 494 -7.30 -27.52 14.82
CA ASP A 494 -6.33 -28.42 14.18
C ASP A 494 -5.40 -27.69 13.21
N LEU A 495 -5.67 -26.40 12.95
CA LEU A 495 -4.81 -25.58 12.11
C LEU A 495 -3.45 -25.31 12.77
N PRO A 496 -2.38 -25.16 11.96
CA PRO A 496 -1.08 -24.70 12.44
C PRO A 496 -1.19 -23.37 13.21
N SER A 497 -0.35 -23.16 14.21
CA SER A 497 -0.39 -21.93 15.04
C SER A 497 -0.29 -20.65 14.20
N LYS A 498 0.57 -20.64 13.17
CA LYS A 498 0.70 -19.51 12.22
C LYS A 498 -0.62 -19.20 11.49
N ALA A 499 -1.39 -20.23 11.12
CA ALA A 499 -2.69 -20.05 10.48
C ALA A 499 -3.74 -19.52 11.47
N LYS A 500 -3.74 -20.00 12.71
CA LYS A 500 -4.63 -19.50 13.76
C LYS A 500 -4.36 -18.03 14.09
N GLU A 501 -3.09 -17.66 14.21
CA GLU A 501 -2.66 -16.26 14.37
C GLU A 501 -3.10 -15.42 13.17
N ARG A 502 -2.94 -15.92 11.94
CA ARG A 502 -3.39 -15.17 10.76
C ARG A 502 -4.90 -14.97 10.71
N ILE A 503 -5.68 -16.01 10.98
CA ILE A 503 -7.14 -15.89 11.06
C ILE A 503 -7.52 -14.88 12.15
N PHE A 504 -6.84 -14.91 13.30
CA PHE A 504 -7.04 -13.92 14.35
C PHE A 504 -6.78 -12.50 13.84
N ASP A 505 -5.65 -12.27 13.19
CA ASP A 505 -5.32 -10.95 12.65
C ASP A 505 -6.35 -10.48 11.61
N ASP A 506 -6.75 -11.36 10.69
CA ASP A 506 -7.70 -11.04 9.63
C ASP A 506 -9.11 -10.77 10.16
N VAL A 507 -9.50 -11.46 11.23
CA VAL A 507 -10.81 -11.32 11.87
C VAL A 507 -10.87 -10.05 12.72
N TYR A 508 -9.86 -9.79 13.56
CA TYR A 508 -9.94 -8.71 14.56
C TYR A 508 -9.28 -7.41 14.14
N TRP A 509 -8.22 -7.49 13.36
CA TRP A 509 -7.40 -6.32 12.99
C TRP A 509 -7.71 -5.80 11.61
N PHE A 510 -8.17 -6.68 10.70
CA PHE A 510 -8.59 -6.25 9.39
C PHE A 510 -10.08 -5.91 9.33
N GLU A 511 -10.40 -4.86 8.59
CA GLU A 511 -11.77 -4.37 8.33
C GLU A 511 -12.61 -5.37 7.49
N GLY A 512 -12.10 -6.58 7.22
CA GLY A 512 -12.77 -7.59 6.39
C GLY A 512 -14.07 -8.12 7.01
N LEU A 513 -14.26 -7.96 8.32
CA LEU A 513 -15.52 -8.22 9.02
C LEU A 513 -16.30 -6.96 9.37
N ASP A 514 -15.86 -5.78 8.92
CA ASP A 514 -16.59 -4.51 9.12
C ASP A 514 -17.83 -4.48 8.19
N GLU A 515 -18.77 -5.40 8.41
CA GLU A 515 -20.15 -5.10 8.09
C GLU A 515 -20.53 -3.83 8.86
N PRO A 516 -21.11 -2.81 8.22
CA PRO A 516 -21.43 -1.55 8.87
C PRO A 516 -22.23 -1.76 10.16
N GLY A 517 -21.56 -1.57 11.30
CA GLY A 517 -22.19 -1.64 12.63
C GLY A 517 -21.62 -2.69 13.58
N ILE A 518 -21.10 -3.81 13.08
CA ILE A 518 -20.72 -4.93 13.95
C ILE A 518 -19.20 -4.96 14.12
N GLU A 519 -18.74 -4.83 15.36
CA GLU A 519 -17.31 -4.81 15.66
C GLU A 519 -16.81 -6.25 15.88
N PRO A 520 -15.64 -6.62 15.33
CA PRO A 520 -15.13 -7.99 15.39
C PRO A 520 -15.07 -8.64 16.77
N THR A 521 -14.65 -7.92 17.81
CA THR A 521 -14.58 -8.44 19.18
C THR A 521 -15.94 -8.67 19.83
N GLU A 522 -17.03 -8.19 19.22
CA GLU A 522 -18.41 -8.50 19.63
C GLU A 522 -18.93 -9.76 18.94
N ARG A 523 -18.49 -10.05 17.71
CA ARG A 523 -18.78 -11.33 17.05
C ARG A 523 -18.13 -12.47 17.80
N LEU A 524 -16.94 -12.23 18.34
CA LEU A 524 -16.11 -13.26 18.96
C LEU A 524 -15.59 -12.76 20.32
N PRO A 525 -16.48 -12.63 21.32
CA PRO A 525 -16.14 -12.05 22.61
C PRO A 525 -15.08 -12.86 23.36
N ASN A 526 -14.95 -14.16 23.06
CA ASN A 526 -14.03 -15.08 23.73
C ASN A 526 -12.88 -15.55 22.81
N GLY A 527 -12.63 -14.84 21.70
CA GLY A 527 -11.66 -15.32 20.70
C GLY A 527 -12.30 -16.23 19.64
N ILE A 528 -11.44 -16.82 18.80
CA ILE A 528 -11.84 -17.79 17.77
C ILE A 528 -12.18 -19.11 18.48
N ALA A 529 -13.44 -19.54 18.43
CA ALA A 529 -13.87 -20.84 18.94
C ALA A 529 -13.38 -21.99 18.03
N ASP A 530 -13.62 -23.24 18.43
CA ASP A 530 -13.29 -24.39 17.59
C ASP A 530 -14.31 -24.58 16.46
N GLY A 531 -14.16 -23.71 15.46
CA GLY A 531 -14.93 -23.66 14.24
C GLY A 531 -14.47 -24.66 13.17
N SER A 532 -14.94 -24.44 11.94
CA SER A 532 -14.44 -25.15 10.76
C SER A 532 -13.99 -24.22 9.65
N LEU A 533 -13.03 -24.70 8.86
CA LEU A 533 -12.58 -24.15 7.60
C LEU A 533 -12.99 -25.12 6.49
N THR A 534 -13.77 -24.64 5.54
CA THR A 534 -14.09 -25.35 4.29
C THR A 534 -13.67 -24.52 3.10
N MET A 535 -13.68 -25.10 1.90
CA MET A 535 -13.38 -24.38 0.68
C MET A 535 -14.34 -24.79 -0.42
N THR A 536 -14.87 -23.82 -1.16
CA THR A 536 -15.50 -24.07 -2.45
C THR A 536 -14.57 -23.60 -3.57
N THR A 537 -14.59 -24.34 -4.68
CA THR A 537 -13.82 -23.98 -5.87
C THR A 537 -14.76 -23.81 -7.04
N SER A 538 -14.64 -22.71 -7.75
CA SER A 538 -15.30 -22.51 -9.04
C SER A 538 -14.25 -22.29 -10.12
N GLU A 539 -14.52 -22.83 -11.31
CA GLU A 539 -13.71 -22.60 -12.50
C GLU A 539 -14.59 -21.98 -13.58
N MET A 540 -14.07 -20.94 -14.22
CA MET A 540 -14.73 -20.25 -15.32
C MET A 540 -13.77 -20.17 -16.50
N PRO A 541 -14.13 -20.71 -17.67
CA PRO A 541 -13.36 -20.50 -18.90
C PRO A 541 -13.32 -19.01 -19.23
N VAL A 542 -12.11 -18.50 -19.48
CA VAL A 542 -11.89 -17.10 -19.86
C VAL A 542 -10.99 -17.04 -21.07
N PHE A 543 -10.98 -15.90 -21.75
CA PHE A 543 -10.06 -15.68 -22.85
C PHE A 543 -9.63 -14.23 -22.97
N VAL A 544 -8.53 -14.05 -23.70
CA VAL A 544 -8.01 -12.76 -24.14
C VAL A 544 -7.98 -12.81 -25.66
N GLY A 545 -8.68 -11.89 -26.33
CA GLY A 545 -8.85 -11.91 -27.79
C GLY A 545 -8.28 -10.66 -28.45
N TRP A 546 -7.62 -10.80 -29.60
CA TRP A 546 -7.08 -9.66 -30.34
C TRP A 546 -7.15 -9.86 -31.85
N SER A 547 -6.93 -8.78 -32.60
CA SER A 547 -6.73 -8.83 -34.04
C SER A 547 -5.25 -9.08 -34.37
N SER A 548 -4.92 -10.01 -35.25
CA SER A 548 -3.55 -10.33 -35.67
C SER A 548 -2.82 -9.09 -36.19
N LYS A 549 -3.54 -8.18 -36.86
CA LYS A 549 -3.02 -6.88 -37.30
C LYS A 549 -2.64 -6.01 -36.11
N ALA A 550 -3.49 -6.00 -35.09
CA ALA A 550 -3.31 -5.18 -33.92
C ALA A 550 -2.41 -5.83 -32.87
N GLY A 551 -2.12 -7.14 -32.93
CA GLY A 551 -1.39 -7.96 -31.94
C GLY A 551 -2.06 -8.06 -30.55
N PRO A 552 -1.55 -8.90 -29.63
CA PRO A 552 -2.12 -9.03 -28.29
C PRO A 552 -1.87 -7.72 -27.51
N PRO A 553 -2.91 -7.03 -27.03
CA PRO A 553 -2.72 -5.79 -26.30
C PRO A 553 -2.13 -6.07 -24.92
N ALA A 554 -1.28 -5.17 -24.44
CA ALA A 554 -0.57 -5.40 -23.17
C ALA A 554 -1.51 -5.40 -21.94
N SER A 555 -2.72 -4.86 -22.04
CA SER A 555 -3.61 -4.60 -20.90
C SER A 555 -5.00 -5.24 -20.99
N GLN A 556 -5.22 -6.17 -21.92
CA GLN A 556 -6.53 -6.81 -22.03
C GLN A 556 -6.86 -7.64 -20.80
N ARG A 557 -8.14 -7.56 -20.42
CA ARG A 557 -8.71 -8.31 -19.33
C ARG A 557 -9.17 -9.68 -19.84
N PRO A 558 -8.96 -10.75 -19.06
CA PRO A 558 -9.69 -11.99 -19.26
C PRO A 558 -11.18 -11.68 -19.28
N ILE A 559 -11.88 -12.19 -20.28
CA ILE A 559 -13.35 -12.09 -20.39
C ILE A 559 -13.93 -13.49 -20.47
N ASP A 560 -15.02 -13.71 -19.74
CA ASP A 560 -15.83 -14.91 -19.90
C ASP A 560 -16.67 -14.84 -21.20
N ALA A 561 -17.28 -15.97 -21.56
CA ALA A 561 -18.08 -16.09 -22.78
C ALA A 561 -19.27 -15.12 -22.82
N LYS A 562 -19.96 -14.96 -21.68
CA LYS A 562 -21.15 -14.11 -21.55
C LYS A 562 -20.82 -12.63 -21.74
N SER A 563 -19.76 -12.17 -21.08
CA SER A 563 -19.20 -10.83 -21.16
C SER A 563 -18.76 -10.53 -22.58
N PHE A 564 -18.04 -11.45 -23.24
CA PHE A 564 -17.67 -11.29 -24.64
C PHE A 564 -18.87 -11.17 -25.58
N GLY A 565 -19.88 -12.02 -25.41
CA GLY A 565 -21.13 -11.91 -26.17
C GLY A 565 -21.78 -10.53 -26.04
N THR A 566 -21.84 -10.01 -24.82
CA THR A 566 -22.34 -8.66 -24.52
C THR A 566 -21.49 -7.59 -25.19
N PHE A 567 -20.15 -7.71 -25.13
CA PHE A 567 -19.23 -6.76 -25.76
C PHE A 567 -19.25 -6.81 -27.29
N LEU A 568 -19.51 -7.97 -27.91
CA LEU A 568 -19.76 -8.08 -29.35
C LEU A 568 -21.02 -7.33 -29.79
N ALA A 569 -22.04 -7.25 -28.92
CA ALA A 569 -23.28 -6.51 -29.20
C ALA A 569 -23.09 -5.00 -29.01
N ASN A 570 -22.54 -4.59 -27.87
CA ASN A 570 -22.64 -3.22 -27.36
C ASN A 570 -21.29 -2.52 -27.14
N GLY A 571 -20.18 -3.24 -27.27
CA GLY A 571 -18.89 -2.79 -26.77
C GLY A 571 -18.84 -2.87 -25.24
N ASN A 572 -17.80 -2.30 -24.66
CA ASN A 572 -17.64 -2.15 -23.23
C ASN A 572 -17.70 -0.66 -22.88
N SER A 573 -18.85 -0.21 -22.37
CA SER A 573 -19.09 1.20 -22.04
C SER A 573 -18.21 1.70 -20.91
N TYR A 574 -17.92 0.85 -19.91
CA TYR A 574 -17.08 1.22 -18.79
C TYR A 574 -15.66 1.62 -19.23
N TRP A 575 -15.10 0.91 -20.22
CA TRP A 575 -13.76 1.17 -20.75
C TRP A 575 -13.76 1.91 -22.09
N GLU A 576 -14.92 2.39 -22.54
CA GLU A 576 -15.10 3.07 -23.82
C GLU A 576 -14.56 2.26 -25.02
N VAL A 577 -14.61 0.93 -24.96
CA VAL A 577 -14.12 0.05 -26.04
C VAL A 577 -15.29 -0.29 -26.97
N PRO A 578 -15.29 0.18 -28.23
CA PRO A 578 -16.41 -0.03 -29.13
C PRO A 578 -16.50 -1.50 -29.58
N ALA A 579 -17.72 -1.95 -29.91
CA ALA A 579 -18.01 -3.34 -30.27
C ALA A 579 -17.16 -3.84 -31.45
N GLU A 580 -16.83 -2.94 -32.37
CA GLU A 580 -16.03 -3.18 -33.58
C GLU A 580 -14.64 -3.75 -33.24
N ILE A 581 -14.06 -3.35 -32.10
CA ILE A 581 -12.78 -3.87 -31.64
C ILE A 581 -12.90 -5.36 -31.29
N TYR A 582 -13.94 -5.74 -30.54
CA TYR A 582 -14.19 -7.14 -30.18
C TYR A 582 -14.53 -8.01 -31.40
N ARG A 583 -15.30 -7.46 -32.34
CA ARG A 583 -15.65 -8.14 -33.61
C ARG A 583 -14.43 -8.35 -34.51
N ALA A 584 -13.38 -7.54 -34.36
CA ALA A 584 -12.15 -7.67 -35.13
C ALA A 584 -11.19 -8.74 -34.56
N TYR A 585 -11.53 -9.41 -33.45
CA TYR A 585 -10.68 -10.45 -32.88
C TYR A 585 -10.63 -11.70 -33.76
N ASP A 586 -9.43 -12.10 -34.16
CA ASP A 586 -9.14 -13.29 -34.97
C ASP A 586 -8.15 -14.26 -34.26
N ARG A 587 -7.66 -13.87 -33.07
CA ARG A 587 -6.75 -14.63 -32.23
C ARG A 587 -7.21 -14.61 -30.78
N PHE A 588 -7.03 -15.72 -30.08
CA PHE A 588 -7.49 -15.91 -28.71
C PHE A 588 -6.47 -16.69 -27.88
N LEU A 589 -6.23 -16.26 -26.64
CA LEU A 589 -5.64 -17.09 -25.59
C LEU A 589 -6.77 -17.63 -24.73
N LEU A 590 -6.88 -18.96 -24.67
CA LEU A 590 -7.83 -19.61 -23.78
C LEU A 590 -7.17 -19.83 -22.41
N GLY A 591 -7.93 -19.53 -21.37
CA GLY A 591 -7.52 -19.73 -19.99
C GLY A 591 -8.67 -20.20 -19.12
N VAL A 592 -8.34 -20.36 -17.84
CA VAL A 592 -9.27 -20.68 -16.78
C VAL A 592 -9.05 -19.66 -15.67
N HIS A 593 -10.14 -19.03 -15.24
CA HIS A 593 -10.20 -18.31 -13.99
C HIS A 593 -10.69 -19.27 -12.91
N ARG A 594 -9.97 -19.38 -11.80
CA ARG A 594 -10.41 -20.16 -10.63
C ARG A 594 -10.62 -19.22 -9.46
N SER A 595 -11.70 -19.46 -8.72
CA SER A 595 -11.95 -18.84 -7.43
C SER A 595 -11.99 -19.92 -6.36
N TYR A 596 -11.20 -19.73 -5.30
CA TYR A 596 -11.14 -20.55 -4.11
C TYR A 596 -11.73 -19.72 -2.96
N GLU A 597 -12.95 -20.04 -2.56
CA GLU A 597 -13.62 -19.36 -1.45
C GLU A 597 -13.41 -20.19 -0.18
N LEU A 598 -12.56 -19.67 0.71
CA LEU A 598 -12.31 -20.22 2.04
C LEU A 598 -13.42 -19.75 2.97
N HIS A 599 -14.24 -20.67 3.47
CA HIS A 599 -15.33 -20.35 4.37
C HIS A 599 -14.95 -20.71 5.81
N PHE A 600 -15.01 -19.73 6.70
CA PHE A 600 -14.74 -19.88 8.12
C PHE A 600 -16.06 -19.86 8.88
N GLN A 601 -16.40 -20.99 9.50
CA GLN A 601 -17.41 -21.04 10.52
C GLN A 601 -16.73 -20.87 11.88
N ILE A 602 -16.49 -19.63 12.30
CA ILE A 602 -15.66 -19.36 13.50
C ILE A 602 -16.33 -19.84 14.80
N GLN A 603 -17.67 -19.80 14.85
CA GLN A 603 -18.48 -20.38 15.92
C GLN A 603 -19.86 -20.76 15.37
N PRO A 604 -20.57 -21.74 15.94
CA PRO A 604 -21.94 -22.07 15.52
C PRO A 604 -22.86 -20.84 15.56
N GLY A 605 -23.55 -20.56 14.45
CA GLY A 605 -24.51 -19.45 14.34
C GLY A 605 -23.90 -18.07 14.04
N ALA A 606 -22.57 -17.91 14.06
CA ALA A 606 -21.95 -16.71 13.49
C ALA A 606 -22.06 -16.71 11.97
N VAL A 607 -22.14 -15.51 11.40
CA VAL A 607 -22.03 -15.30 9.95
C VAL A 607 -20.69 -15.88 9.48
N PRO A 608 -20.69 -16.83 8.53
CA PRO A 608 -19.47 -17.35 7.96
C PRO A 608 -18.64 -16.21 7.36
N MET A 609 -17.35 -16.20 7.63
CA MET A 609 -16.42 -15.34 6.89
C MET A 609 -16.03 -16.06 5.61
N THR A 610 -15.90 -15.33 4.52
CA THR A 610 -15.36 -15.87 3.27
C THR A 610 -14.12 -15.07 2.87
N VAL A 611 -13.03 -15.77 2.60
CA VAL A 611 -11.83 -15.20 1.98
C VAL A 611 -11.71 -15.78 0.58
N THR A 612 -11.54 -14.93 -0.42
CA THR A 612 -11.60 -15.36 -1.82
C THR A 612 -10.24 -15.20 -2.47
N LEU A 613 -9.62 -16.33 -2.77
CA LEU A 613 -8.39 -16.39 -3.55
C LEU A 613 -8.73 -16.70 -4.99
N THR A 614 -8.25 -15.88 -5.93
CA THR A 614 -8.45 -16.16 -7.35
C THR A 614 -7.15 -16.53 -8.02
N GLU A 615 -7.20 -17.15 -9.19
CA GLU A 615 -6.09 -17.19 -10.15
C GLU A 615 -6.64 -17.18 -11.56
N THR A 616 -5.88 -16.65 -12.51
CA THR A 616 -6.22 -16.74 -13.93
C THR A 616 -5.01 -17.27 -14.68
N LEU A 617 -5.18 -18.43 -15.32
CA LEU A 617 -4.12 -19.17 -16.00
C LEU A 617 -4.45 -19.33 -17.48
N PHE A 618 -3.51 -19.01 -18.35
CA PHE A 618 -3.66 -19.13 -19.81
C PHE A 618 -2.77 -20.22 -20.37
N ASN A 619 -3.24 -20.93 -21.39
CA ASN A 619 -2.32 -21.73 -22.19
C ASN A 619 -1.39 -20.78 -22.98
N PRO A 620 -0.06 -20.99 -22.99
CA PRO A 620 0.87 -20.11 -23.71
C PRO A 620 0.62 -20.04 -25.22
N SER A 621 -0.09 -21.02 -25.80
CA SER A 621 -0.36 -21.09 -27.24
C SER A 621 -1.67 -20.39 -27.60
N ALA A 622 -1.55 -19.30 -28.37
CA ALA A 622 -2.69 -18.64 -29.00
C ALA A 622 -3.39 -19.57 -29.99
N LYS A 623 -4.72 -19.54 -29.99
CA LYS A 623 -5.59 -20.26 -30.93
C LYS A 623 -6.25 -19.28 -31.90
N ALA A 624 -6.58 -19.77 -33.09
CA ALA A 624 -7.42 -19.03 -34.02
C ALA A 624 -8.90 -19.10 -33.60
N THR A 625 -9.74 -18.17 -34.06
CA THR A 625 -11.17 -18.09 -33.67
C THR A 625 -11.96 -19.37 -33.96
N ASP A 626 -11.64 -20.04 -35.06
CA ASP A 626 -12.22 -21.31 -35.49
C ASP A 626 -11.85 -22.49 -34.57
N GLN A 627 -10.88 -22.30 -33.68
CA GLN A 627 -10.45 -23.27 -32.68
C GLN A 627 -11.01 -22.97 -31.28
N LEU A 628 -11.92 -22.00 -31.14
CA LEU A 628 -12.63 -21.76 -29.88
C LEU A 628 -13.58 -22.92 -29.56
N PRO A 629 -13.70 -23.33 -28.28
CA PRO A 629 -14.65 -24.36 -27.87
C PRO A 629 -16.08 -24.01 -28.28
N ALA A 630 -16.81 -24.99 -28.83
CA ALA A 630 -18.17 -24.77 -29.35
C ALA A 630 -19.16 -24.27 -28.28
N ASN A 631 -19.01 -24.71 -27.03
CA ASN A 631 -19.81 -24.26 -25.89
C ASN A 631 -19.58 -22.77 -25.58
N LEU A 632 -18.33 -22.30 -25.64
CA LEU A 632 -17.99 -20.89 -25.42
C LEU A 632 -18.61 -20.01 -26.52
N LEU A 633 -18.51 -20.44 -27.79
CA LEU A 633 -19.14 -19.74 -28.91
C LEU A 633 -20.65 -19.68 -28.78
N ALA A 634 -21.30 -20.78 -28.38
CA ALA A 634 -22.74 -20.84 -28.18
C ALA A 634 -23.20 -19.89 -27.05
N GLU A 635 -22.47 -19.83 -25.94
CA GLU A 635 -22.79 -18.94 -24.82
C GLU A 635 -22.58 -17.47 -25.16
N ALA A 636 -21.48 -17.14 -25.86
CA ALA A 636 -21.23 -15.79 -26.34
C ALA A 636 -22.32 -15.34 -27.33
N GLU A 637 -22.72 -16.20 -28.27
CA GLU A 637 -23.78 -15.89 -29.24
C GLU A 637 -25.14 -15.71 -28.56
N SER A 638 -25.47 -16.55 -27.57
CA SER A 638 -26.68 -16.42 -26.76
C SER A 638 -26.73 -15.06 -26.04
N SER A 639 -25.62 -14.71 -25.37
CA SER A 639 -25.48 -13.44 -24.64
C SER A 639 -25.51 -12.23 -25.56
N ARG A 640 -24.92 -12.34 -26.76
CA ARG A 640 -24.97 -11.30 -27.80
C ARG A 640 -26.41 -11.03 -28.25
N LYS A 641 -27.19 -12.09 -28.54
CA LYS A 641 -28.59 -11.96 -28.93
C LYS A 641 -29.43 -11.30 -27.82
N ALA A 642 -29.24 -11.73 -26.58
CA ALA A 642 -29.90 -11.13 -25.42
C ALA A 642 -29.56 -9.64 -25.26
N ALA A 643 -28.27 -9.29 -25.38
CA ALA A 643 -27.81 -7.91 -25.26
C ALA A 643 -28.29 -7.00 -26.41
N VAL A 644 -28.46 -7.54 -27.63
CA VAL A 644 -29.07 -6.81 -28.76
C VAL A 644 -30.56 -6.59 -28.54
N ALA A 645 -31.28 -7.60 -28.04
CA ALA A 645 -32.71 -7.50 -27.73
C ALA A 645 -33.00 -6.54 -26.57
N ALA A 646 -32.08 -6.44 -25.61
CA ALA A 646 -32.19 -5.58 -24.44
C ALA A 646 -31.79 -4.11 -24.71
N LYS A 647 -31.40 -3.73 -25.93
CA LYS A 647 -31.08 -2.32 -26.21
C LYS A 647 -32.33 -1.49 -25.92
N PRO A 648 -32.25 -0.52 -24.99
CA PRO A 648 -33.39 0.33 -24.66
C PRO A 648 -33.87 1.01 -25.94
N GLU A 649 -35.19 1.08 -26.12
CA GLU A 649 -35.78 1.89 -27.18
C GLU A 649 -35.18 3.29 -27.10
N LYS A 650 -34.74 3.81 -28.26
CA LYS A 650 -34.02 5.10 -28.39
C LYS A 650 -34.66 6.18 -27.50
N GLY A 651 -34.04 6.49 -26.36
CA GLY A 651 -34.55 7.52 -25.45
C GLY A 651 -34.04 7.42 -24.01
N GLU A 652 -33.72 6.23 -23.50
CA GLU A 652 -33.15 6.10 -22.15
C GLU A 652 -31.63 6.31 -22.17
N VAL A 653 -31.21 7.50 -21.75
CA VAL A 653 -29.83 7.75 -21.33
C VAL A 653 -29.63 7.00 -20.01
N ILE A 654 -29.05 5.81 -20.08
CA ILE A 654 -28.62 5.09 -18.87
C ILE A 654 -27.46 5.92 -18.29
N PRO A 655 -27.59 6.49 -17.08
CA PRO A 655 -26.48 7.19 -16.45
C PRO A 655 -25.31 6.21 -16.27
N PRO A 656 -24.05 6.66 -16.42
CA PRO A 656 -22.90 5.79 -16.17
C PRO A 656 -23.01 5.23 -14.76
N THR A 657 -23.08 3.91 -14.65
CA THR A 657 -22.99 3.21 -13.37
C THR A 657 -21.55 3.34 -12.87
N SER A 658 -21.39 3.99 -11.72
CA SER A 658 -20.12 4.27 -11.04
C SER A 658 -19.46 3.03 -10.48
#